data_AF-A0A967MZS9-F1
#
_entry.id   AF-A0A967MZS9-F1
#
_cell.length_a   1.000
_cell.length_b   1.000
_cell.length_c   1.000
_cell.angle_alpha   90.00
_cell.angle_beta   90.00
_cell.angle_gamma   90.00
#
_symmetry.space_group_name_H-M   'P 1'
#
loop_
_entity.id
_entity.type
_entity.pdbx_description
1 polymer ?
#
loop_
_entity_poly.entity_id
_entity_poly.type
_entity_poly.pdbx_seq_one_letter_code
_entity_poly.pdbx_strand_id
1 'polypeptide(L)'
;MADFHNAMLPGHSPHGSYVHMYINTLYWGMYYLHERPDHSWAAETFGGEKEEYDAIKHNSGNVINNGVGGSGASSNFSTMEVAASAAESDPSNLAKWQTLEQHLDVDNLITYLLAHWFAGLHDWPGKNWYATHRVGGQWRFHTWDAEHSFEAYNNTGQSPEGVHARLDSHPEYKMRWADHIHKHFHHNGPLDDYPRCFELYKARVAQANEAIRGESARWGDYRRSSPHNRLEWLGVNTQDGSYFTNRSSNVFGYLSSLYPNTDPSDFAINGSPMYGGYVSSGDVLTITNPNGSGIVYYTLNGNDPRAFGGTVNTAGGALAYGSAIPLTHSIRVKARVLNSGEWSALSDAVFAVGPLAQDLRITEIMYHPQDTNNPIDPNTEFIELKNIGPDTLNLNLVKFTEGIHFTFPNMELDPDECVVVVEDQSAFEAKYGTGVYTAGSYTGSLANNGERIKLEDANGQTILDFEYKDGWYPITDGKGFSLTIIDPAYSALYGSDEGLVAHWKFDDGSGVTAIDSAGTNNGTLNGDPTWVTGRMNGALSFDGVDDYVAVATIAPLIGDSLTAQTWIRTSESAGIWNPILTQNAGDGYYFYVSSGRPAFYVVVGASFVEAVSTQTINANQWYHIAGTNDGSYLKLYIDGQLKDSESSSGFLGVSSNAFIGCEPTSQLYYNGLIDDVRIYNRAVSESEFENIENPTARWGKKSSWRASVYRNGSPGWDDSGILPNPGAVVINELMSHSNAGPDWIELYNTTDEPINIGGWFLSDNDKSEPNLMKYRIADGTTIDANDYLVFYQDTDFNNPGDPGCLVPFALSENGEKACLSSGLDPNGFLTGYRDVENFGASQTNVSFGRYYKISTGNYNFVAMDYNTPDANNAYPKVGPVVINEIMYNPPSGNQEEEYIELHNITGALVTLYRYDKSTPWKFTDGIDYTFSAAPVVTIPAYGYLMVVKDVTAFTVRYGSMPPGVQVIDGYIGRLSNSGERVQIGMPGDIDETLKRYYIRIDRVTYSDGLHPEDCPGGVDLWPREADGAGKSLSRKVSSDYGNDVANWEAATPSPGVANP
;
A
#
# COMPACT_ATOMS: atom_id res chain seq x y z
N MET A 1 2.05 25.73 14.89
CA MET A 1 1.92 26.85 13.92
C MET A 1 2.04 26.37 12.48
N ALA A 2 3.09 25.63 12.11
CA ALA A 2 3.21 25.01 10.79
C ALA A 2 1.95 24.22 10.39
N ASP A 3 1.37 23.44 11.31
CA ASP A 3 0.11 22.73 11.08
C ASP A 3 -1.07 23.65 10.74
N PHE A 4 -1.17 24.85 11.33
CA PHE A 4 -2.21 25.81 10.96
C PHE A 4 -2.00 26.34 9.55
N HIS A 5 -0.74 26.61 9.18
CA HIS A 5 -0.40 27.04 7.82
C HIS A 5 -0.73 25.94 6.81
N ASN A 6 -0.32 24.69 7.07
CA ASN A 6 -0.62 23.54 6.22
C ASN A 6 -2.11 23.17 6.19
N ALA A 7 -2.85 23.37 7.28
CA ALA A 7 -4.30 23.15 7.28
C ALA A 7 -5.06 24.17 6.42
N MET A 8 -4.52 25.39 6.30
CA MET A 8 -5.08 26.43 5.44
C MET A 8 -4.61 26.33 3.98
N LEU A 9 -3.36 25.91 3.79
CA LEU A 9 -2.69 25.77 2.51
C LEU A 9 -1.70 24.59 2.57
N PRO A 10 -2.15 23.37 2.22
CA PRO A 10 -1.33 22.15 2.34
C PRO A 10 0.01 22.23 1.61
N GLY A 11 1.06 21.66 2.20
CA GLY A 11 2.41 21.61 1.62
C GLY A 11 3.20 22.91 1.65
N HIS A 12 2.69 24.00 2.24
CA HIS A 12 3.36 25.31 2.19
C HIS A 12 4.18 25.65 3.43
N SER A 13 4.23 24.74 4.40
CA SER A 13 5.03 24.86 5.62
C SER A 13 5.72 23.53 5.95
N PRO A 14 6.90 23.57 6.59
CA PRO A 14 7.64 22.36 6.96
C PRO A 14 6.86 21.48 7.93
N HIS A 15 6.96 20.17 7.75
CA HIS A 15 6.44 19.15 8.65
C HIS A 15 7.50 18.70 9.67
N GLY A 16 7.07 17.89 10.63
CA GLY A 16 7.95 17.27 11.59
C GLY A 16 7.26 16.16 12.35
N SER A 17 8.03 15.47 13.19
CA SER A 17 7.56 14.38 14.02
C SER A 17 8.37 14.26 15.31
N TYR A 18 7.73 13.79 16.37
CA TYR A 18 8.42 13.49 17.61
C TYR A 18 9.23 12.20 17.47
N VAL A 19 10.48 12.23 17.95
CA VAL A 19 11.40 11.09 17.93
C VAL A 19 12.06 10.91 19.29
N HIS A 20 12.40 9.66 19.63
CA HIS A 20 13.26 9.33 20.77
C HIS A 20 14.70 9.23 20.31
N MET A 21 15.57 10.11 20.79
CA MET A 21 16.98 10.14 20.40
C MET A 21 17.82 9.28 21.34
N TYR A 22 18.65 8.42 20.75
CA TYR A 22 19.67 7.66 21.46
C TYR A 22 21.05 8.00 20.87
N ILE A 23 22.02 8.28 21.73
CA ILE A 23 23.41 8.48 21.32
C ILE A 23 24.27 7.50 22.10
N ASN A 24 24.99 6.62 21.40
CA ASN A 24 25.80 5.55 22.00
C ASN A 24 24.98 4.71 23.00
N THR A 25 23.78 4.29 22.62
CA THR A 25 22.79 3.54 23.44
C THR A 25 22.18 4.32 24.62
N LEU A 26 22.63 5.54 24.90
CA LEU A 26 22.06 6.38 25.95
C LEU A 26 20.84 7.13 25.41
N TYR A 27 19.70 7.05 26.12
CA TYR A 27 18.54 7.87 25.81
C TYR A 27 18.82 9.35 26.10
N TRP A 28 18.83 10.16 25.05
CA TRP A 28 19.08 11.61 25.13
C TRP A 28 17.81 12.43 25.32
N GLY A 29 16.66 11.86 24.95
CA GLY A 29 15.36 12.48 25.20
C GLY A 29 14.44 12.44 24.00
N MET A 30 13.29 13.07 24.17
CA MET A 30 12.34 13.34 23.11
C MET A 30 12.76 14.60 22.36
N TYR A 31 12.80 14.52 21.03
CA TYR A 31 13.08 15.65 20.14
C TYR A 31 11.96 15.79 19.13
N TYR A 32 11.78 17.00 18.60
CA TYR A 32 10.95 17.23 17.43
C TYR A 32 11.87 17.28 16.21
N LEU A 33 11.89 16.22 15.40
CA LEU A 33 12.58 16.21 14.12
C LEU A 33 11.76 17.05 13.15
N HIS A 34 12.40 18.03 12.53
CA HIS A 34 11.71 19.09 11.80
C HIS A 34 12.40 19.32 10.45
N GLU A 35 11.62 19.41 9.38
CA GLU A 35 12.10 19.75 8.05
C GLU A 35 12.69 21.17 8.04
N ARG A 36 13.74 21.40 7.25
CA ARG A 36 14.31 22.73 7.10
C ARG A 36 13.79 23.36 5.81
N PRO A 37 12.97 24.43 5.85
CA PRO A 37 12.30 25.00 4.68
C PRO A 37 13.24 25.85 3.81
N ASP A 38 14.36 25.26 3.38
CA ASP A 38 15.32 25.85 2.45
C ASP A 38 15.14 25.33 1.01
N HIS A 39 16.04 25.72 0.11
CA HIS A 39 16.04 25.31 -1.29
C HIS A 39 15.92 23.79 -1.55
N SER A 40 16.46 22.92 -0.68
CA SER A 40 16.35 21.47 -0.88
C SER A 40 14.94 21.00 -0.57
N TRP A 41 14.37 21.46 0.55
CA TRP A 41 12.97 21.18 0.90
C TRP A 41 11.99 21.75 -0.13
N ALA A 42 12.25 22.96 -0.65
CA ALA A 42 11.40 23.56 -1.66
C ALA A 42 11.39 22.79 -2.99
N ALA A 43 12.52 22.24 -3.40
CA ALA A 43 12.58 21.39 -4.59
C ALA A 43 11.80 20.08 -4.40
N GLU A 44 11.89 19.46 -3.22
CA GLU A 44 11.12 18.27 -2.88
C GLU A 44 9.61 18.57 -2.82
N THR A 45 9.24 19.72 -2.26
CA THR A 45 7.84 20.09 -2.00
C THR A 45 7.12 20.67 -3.21
N PHE A 46 7.83 21.45 -4.04
CA PHE A 46 7.25 22.18 -5.17
C PHE A 46 7.79 21.71 -6.53
N GLY A 47 8.61 20.66 -6.55
CA GLY A 47 9.25 20.09 -7.73
C GLY A 47 10.42 20.91 -8.27
N GLY A 48 11.15 20.33 -9.23
CA GLY A 48 12.36 20.90 -9.81
C GLY A 48 13.62 20.55 -9.03
N GLU A 49 14.75 21.17 -9.40
CA GLU A 49 16.04 20.90 -8.78
C GLU A 49 16.38 21.95 -7.72
N LYS A 50 17.03 21.55 -6.62
CA LYS A 50 17.36 22.46 -5.50
C LYS A 50 18.23 23.65 -5.94
N GLU A 51 19.04 23.48 -6.99
CA GLU A 51 19.87 24.53 -7.56
C GLU A 51 19.04 25.65 -8.19
N GLU A 52 17.77 25.42 -8.54
CA GLU A 52 16.88 26.41 -9.15
C GLU A 52 16.20 27.33 -8.11
N TYR A 53 16.35 27.03 -6.82
CA TYR A 53 15.63 27.72 -5.75
C TYR A 53 16.51 28.74 -5.01
N ASP A 54 16.09 30.00 -5.02
CA ASP A 54 16.51 30.97 -4.02
C ASP A 54 15.97 30.58 -2.64
N ALA A 55 16.76 30.78 -1.60
CA ALA A 55 16.33 30.62 -0.22
C ALA A 55 16.93 31.72 0.68
N ILE A 56 16.09 32.37 1.48
CA ILE A 56 16.46 33.41 2.44
C ILE A 56 15.81 33.16 3.80
N LYS A 57 16.36 33.76 4.86
CA LYS A 57 15.74 33.71 6.20
C LYS A 57 15.88 35.01 6.97
N HIS A 58 14.88 35.35 7.78
CA HIS A 58 14.87 36.51 8.70
C HIS A 58 14.91 37.91 8.05
N ASN A 59 15.71 38.12 7.01
CA ASN A 59 15.77 39.34 6.21
C ASN A 59 16.34 39.04 4.81
N SER A 60 16.09 39.96 3.87
CA SER A 60 16.50 39.83 2.46
C SER A 60 18.01 39.72 2.22
N GLY A 61 18.84 40.12 3.19
CA GLY A 61 20.30 40.03 3.13
C GLY A 61 20.88 38.69 3.59
N ASN A 62 20.09 37.84 4.24
CA ASN A 62 20.55 36.58 4.82
C ASN A 62 20.19 35.40 3.89
N VAL A 63 20.99 35.32 2.82
CA VAL A 63 20.84 34.32 1.76
C VAL A 63 21.39 32.97 2.20
N ILE A 64 20.60 31.92 2.02
CA ILE A 64 20.97 30.53 2.21
C ILE A 64 21.41 29.91 0.88
N ASN A 65 20.65 30.16 -0.19
CA ASN A 65 20.97 29.71 -1.54
C ASN A 65 20.63 30.78 -2.58
N ASN A 66 21.44 30.86 -3.63
CA ASN A 66 21.13 31.62 -4.84
C ASN A 66 20.76 30.62 -5.94
N GLY A 67 19.54 30.72 -6.45
CA GLY A 67 19.07 29.89 -7.56
C GLY A 67 19.86 30.18 -8.85
N VAL A 68 20.19 29.11 -9.58
CA VAL A 68 20.88 29.17 -10.87
C VAL A 68 19.96 29.79 -11.92
N GLY A 69 20.54 30.63 -12.79
CA GLY A 69 19.80 31.31 -13.87
C GLY A 69 19.10 32.60 -13.45
N GLY A 70 19.12 32.95 -12.15
CA GLY A 70 18.52 34.17 -11.62
C GLY A 70 19.53 35.31 -11.39
N SER A 71 19.05 36.45 -10.89
CA SER A 71 19.89 37.59 -10.50
C SER A 71 20.47 37.47 -9.07
N GLY A 72 20.25 36.33 -8.41
CA GLY A 72 20.56 36.08 -7.01
C GLY A 72 19.40 36.40 -6.07
N ALA A 73 19.33 35.69 -4.93
CA ALA A 73 18.17 35.67 -4.05
C ALA A 73 17.78 37.06 -3.51
N SER A 74 18.74 37.84 -3.00
CA SER A 74 18.44 39.20 -2.52
C SER A 74 17.93 40.13 -3.63
N SER A 75 18.44 39.99 -4.85
CA SER A 75 17.99 40.80 -5.99
C SER A 75 16.58 40.41 -6.42
N ASN A 76 16.32 39.10 -6.53
CA ASN A 76 15.01 38.57 -6.89
C ASN A 76 13.95 38.91 -5.81
N PHE A 77 14.33 38.91 -4.52
CA PHE A 77 13.46 39.37 -3.45
C PHE A 77 13.16 40.87 -3.56
N SER A 78 14.19 41.69 -3.83
CA SER A 78 14.01 43.13 -4.08
C SER A 78 13.09 43.40 -5.28
N THR A 79 13.10 42.56 -6.31
CA THR A 79 12.17 42.65 -7.44
C THR A 79 10.72 42.44 -7.01
N MET A 80 10.45 41.47 -6.15
CA MET A 80 9.12 41.26 -5.56
C MET A 80 8.67 42.48 -4.74
N GLU A 81 9.58 43.05 -3.94
CA GLU A 81 9.30 44.25 -3.17
C GLU A 81 8.95 45.46 -4.05
N VAL A 82 9.66 45.64 -5.16
CA VAL A 82 9.36 46.69 -6.16
C VAL A 82 8.01 46.44 -6.82
N ALA A 83 7.67 45.20 -7.13
CA ALA A 83 6.35 44.84 -7.67
C ALA A 83 5.23 45.16 -6.67
N ALA A 84 5.44 44.89 -5.38
CA ALA A 84 4.49 45.23 -4.32
C ALA A 84 4.28 46.76 -4.21
N SER A 85 5.35 47.54 -4.22
CA SER A 85 5.26 49.02 -4.22
C SER A 85 4.63 49.56 -5.51
N ALA A 86 4.83 48.89 -6.66
CA ALA A 86 4.18 49.27 -7.90
C ALA A 86 2.66 49.06 -7.82
N ALA A 87 2.21 47.91 -7.30
CA ALA A 87 0.80 47.62 -7.08
C ALA A 87 0.15 48.61 -6.10
N GLU A 88 0.82 48.91 -4.98
CA GLU A 88 0.41 49.93 -4.02
C GLU A 88 0.20 51.30 -4.69
N SER A 89 1.13 51.71 -5.56
CA SER A 89 1.10 53.05 -6.19
C SER A 89 -0.07 53.29 -7.15
N ASP A 90 -0.67 52.23 -7.69
CA ASP A 90 -1.79 52.32 -8.64
C ASP A 90 -2.69 51.08 -8.51
N PRO A 91 -3.56 51.05 -7.49
CA PRO A 91 -4.37 49.89 -7.17
C PRO A 91 -5.43 49.53 -8.22
N SER A 92 -5.60 50.38 -9.25
CA SER A 92 -6.55 50.18 -10.34
C SER A 92 -5.96 49.45 -11.54
N ASN A 93 -4.66 49.15 -11.52
CA ASN A 93 -3.91 48.67 -12.67
C ASN A 93 -3.69 47.16 -12.65
N LEU A 94 -4.42 46.44 -13.49
CA LEU A 94 -4.35 44.98 -13.60
C LEU A 94 -2.93 44.48 -13.89
N ALA A 95 -2.18 45.14 -14.76
CA ALA A 95 -0.84 44.67 -15.14
C ALA A 95 0.13 44.74 -13.96
N LYS A 96 0.04 45.77 -13.10
CA LYS A 96 0.88 45.88 -11.91
C LYS A 96 0.52 44.82 -10.86
N TRP A 97 -0.78 44.56 -10.68
CA TRP A 97 -1.24 43.48 -9.81
C TRP A 97 -0.76 42.11 -10.32
N GLN A 98 -0.89 41.85 -11.63
CA GLN A 98 -0.39 40.61 -12.24
C GLN A 98 1.13 40.47 -12.14
N THR A 99 1.90 41.56 -12.25
CA THR A 99 3.35 41.52 -11.98
C THR A 99 3.65 41.18 -10.52
N LEU A 100 2.88 41.68 -9.56
CA LEU A 100 3.02 41.25 -8.17
C LEU A 100 2.72 39.75 -8.02
N GLU A 101 1.60 39.26 -8.58
CA GLU A 101 1.24 37.84 -8.54
C GLU A 101 2.25 36.94 -9.26
N GLN A 102 3.02 37.45 -10.23
CA GLN A 102 4.12 36.70 -10.84
C GLN A 102 5.31 36.51 -9.90
N HIS A 103 5.50 37.42 -8.93
CA HIS A 103 6.66 37.43 -8.04
C HIS A 103 6.35 37.02 -6.60
N LEU A 104 5.09 37.08 -6.17
CA LEU A 104 4.66 36.77 -4.81
C LEU A 104 3.45 35.84 -4.86
N ASP A 105 3.55 34.74 -4.12
CA ASP A 105 2.41 33.90 -3.81
C ASP A 105 1.57 34.59 -2.71
N VAL A 106 0.56 35.34 -3.14
CA VAL A 106 -0.27 36.18 -2.25
C VAL A 106 -1.07 35.33 -1.28
N ASP A 107 -1.59 34.18 -1.72
CA ASP A 107 -2.41 33.29 -0.91
C ASP A 107 -1.55 32.58 0.16
N ASN A 108 -0.33 32.17 -0.20
CA ASN A 108 0.67 31.71 0.77
C ASN A 108 1.03 32.81 1.79
N LEU A 109 1.30 34.05 1.35
CA LEU A 109 1.60 35.13 2.29
C LEU A 109 0.44 35.35 3.28
N ILE A 110 -0.80 35.38 2.81
CA ILE A 110 -1.99 35.58 3.66
C ILE A 110 -2.13 34.45 4.68
N THR A 111 -2.06 33.19 4.24
CA THR A 111 -2.21 32.03 5.13
C THR A 111 -1.05 31.87 6.11
N TYR A 112 0.18 32.21 5.69
CA TYR A 112 1.33 32.35 6.57
C TYR A 112 1.11 33.41 7.65
N LEU A 113 0.64 34.62 7.29
CA LEU A 113 0.36 35.70 8.24
C LEU A 113 -0.80 35.33 9.18
N LEU A 114 -1.87 34.72 8.66
CA LEU A 114 -2.99 34.21 9.45
C LEU A 114 -2.51 33.22 10.50
N ALA A 115 -1.64 32.26 10.15
CA ALA A 115 -1.10 31.29 11.11
C ALA A 115 -0.32 31.99 12.24
N HIS A 116 0.50 32.99 11.91
CA HIS A 116 1.28 33.76 12.90
C HIS A 116 0.39 34.59 13.83
N TRP A 117 -0.56 35.32 13.25
CA TRP A 117 -1.46 36.17 14.01
C TRP A 117 -2.46 35.36 14.82
N PHE A 118 -2.92 34.21 14.32
CA PHE A 118 -3.77 33.31 15.06
C PHE A 118 -3.01 32.61 16.20
N ALA A 119 -1.76 32.21 16.02
CA ALA A 119 -0.95 31.61 17.09
C ALA A 119 -0.36 32.63 18.07
N GLY A 120 -0.25 33.91 17.69
CA GLY A 120 0.24 34.98 18.56
C GLY A 120 1.76 34.92 18.80
N LEU A 121 2.56 34.70 17.75
CA LEU A 121 4.02 34.55 17.87
C LEU A 121 4.69 35.86 18.34
N HIS A 122 5.46 35.80 19.43
CA HIS A 122 6.08 36.97 20.05
C HIS A 122 7.36 37.46 19.35
N ASP A 123 8.26 36.56 18.96
CA ASP A 123 9.61 36.89 18.48
C ASP A 123 9.72 37.00 16.94
N TRP A 124 8.77 37.73 16.34
CA TRP A 124 8.54 37.86 14.90
C TRP A 124 8.01 39.28 14.59
N PRO A 125 8.25 39.91 13.41
CA PRO A 125 8.71 39.36 12.13
C PRO A 125 10.18 39.60 11.77
N GLY A 126 10.99 40.22 12.62
CA GLY A 126 12.41 40.51 12.31
C GLY A 126 13.31 39.27 12.20
N LYS A 127 12.78 38.09 12.54
CA LYS A 127 13.40 36.76 12.51
C LYS A 127 12.29 35.69 12.53
N ASN A 128 12.68 34.42 12.57
CA ASN A 128 11.79 33.26 12.69
C ASN A 128 10.87 33.03 11.47
N TRP A 129 11.47 33.13 10.28
CA TRP A 129 10.82 32.81 9.02
C TRP A 129 11.86 32.48 7.94
N TYR A 130 11.42 31.69 6.97
CA TYR A 130 12.13 31.39 5.73
C TYR A 130 11.28 31.83 4.55
N ALA A 131 11.92 32.14 3.43
CA ALA A 131 11.24 32.30 2.15
C ALA A 131 12.03 31.63 1.03
N THR A 132 11.31 31.01 0.09
CA THR A 132 11.89 30.33 -1.08
C THR A 132 11.24 30.82 -2.37
N HIS A 133 12.00 30.76 -3.46
CA HIS A 133 11.56 31.20 -4.79
C HIS A 133 12.30 30.40 -5.86
N ARG A 134 11.58 29.64 -6.69
CA ARG A 134 12.15 29.06 -7.90
C ARG A 134 12.45 30.19 -8.88
N VAL A 135 13.64 30.24 -9.46
CA VAL A 135 14.01 31.32 -10.40
C VAL A 135 12.98 31.44 -11.52
N GLY A 136 12.37 32.63 -11.63
CA GLY A 136 11.31 32.90 -12.61
C GLY A 136 9.89 32.60 -12.11
N GLY A 137 9.74 32.18 -10.85
CA GLY A 137 8.46 31.93 -10.19
C GLY A 137 8.12 32.93 -9.09
N GLN A 138 7.38 32.47 -8.09
CA GLN A 138 6.86 33.26 -6.98
C GLN A 138 7.65 33.03 -5.68
N TRP A 139 7.76 34.06 -4.85
CA TRP A 139 8.22 33.95 -3.46
C TRP A 139 7.13 33.36 -2.58
N ARG A 140 7.53 32.42 -1.72
CA ARG A 140 6.70 31.79 -0.68
C ARG A 140 7.37 31.93 0.68
N PHE A 141 6.57 32.18 1.71
CA PHE A 141 6.97 32.31 3.11
C PHE A 141 6.61 31.05 3.90
N HIS A 142 7.50 30.65 4.79
CA HIS A 142 7.39 29.40 5.56
C HIS A 142 7.61 29.67 7.04
N THR A 143 6.82 28.99 7.88
CA THR A 143 6.92 29.09 9.34
C THR A 143 8.24 28.49 9.82
N TRP A 144 8.93 29.15 10.76
CA TRP A 144 10.17 28.64 11.35
C TRP A 144 10.30 29.13 12.79
N ASP A 145 10.91 28.33 13.68
CA ASP A 145 11.27 28.74 15.06
C ASP A 145 10.11 29.42 15.82
N ALA A 146 9.01 28.67 15.95
CA ALA A 146 7.71 29.17 16.42
C ALA A 146 7.39 28.74 17.87
N GLU A 147 8.40 28.49 18.70
CA GLU A 147 8.27 28.01 20.07
C GLU A 147 7.61 29.03 21.01
N HIS A 148 7.66 30.32 20.68
CA HIS A 148 6.99 31.41 21.41
C HIS A 148 5.56 31.68 20.91
N SER A 149 4.82 30.62 20.59
CA SER A 149 3.40 30.67 20.20
C SER A 149 2.48 30.44 21.40
N PHE A 150 1.24 30.91 21.33
CA PHE A 150 0.18 30.75 22.35
C PHE A 150 0.42 31.47 23.70
N GLU A 151 1.39 32.38 23.77
CA GLU A 151 1.73 33.15 24.99
C GLU A 151 0.86 34.41 25.21
N ALA A 152 -0.36 34.44 24.66
CA ALA A 152 -1.30 35.58 24.72
C ALA A 152 -0.77 36.93 24.16
N TYR A 153 0.26 36.91 23.31
CA TYR A 153 0.76 38.08 22.59
C TYR A 153 0.08 38.24 21.22
N ASN A 154 -0.27 39.46 20.81
CA ASN A 154 -0.99 39.72 19.56
C ASN A 154 -0.24 40.74 18.70
N ASN A 155 0.53 40.28 17.72
CA ASN A 155 1.27 41.13 16.79
C ASN A 155 0.62 41.20 15.40
N THR A 156 -0.61 41.69 15.35
CA THR A 156 -1.38 41.82 14.09
C THR A 156 -0.93 43.06 13.29
N GLY A 157 -0.88 42.94 11.96
CA GLY A 157 -0.49 44.02 11.05
C GLY A 157 1.02 44.12 10.76
N GLN A 158 1.85 43.34 11.44
CA GLN A 158 3.27 43.18 11.08
C GLN A 158 3.47 42.03 10.07
N SER A 159 4.55 42.07 9.30
CA SER A 159 4.92 41.04 8.32
C SER A 159 6.42 41.09 8.01
N PRO A 160 7.01 40.01 7.46
CA PRO A 160 8.37 40.04 6.94
C PRO A 160 8.58 41.21 5.97
N GLU A 161 9.63 42.00 6.21
CA GLU A 161 10.04 43.17 5.39
C GLU A 161 8.91 44.21 5.12
N GLY A 162 7.85 44.18 5.93
CA GLY A 162 6.72 45.11 5.81
C GLY A 162 5.85 44.91 4.56
N VAL A 163 5.88 43.74 3.91
CA VAL A 163 5.12 43.46 2.69
C VAL A 163 3.61 43.68 2.89
N HIS A 164 3.03 43.22 4.01
CA HIS A 164 1.62 43.40 4.32
C HIS A 164 1.22 44.88 4.40
N ALA A 165 2.01 45.69 5.10
CA ALA A 165 1.72 47.11 5.33
C ALA A 165 1.72 47.95 4.03
N ARG A 166 2.33 47.45 2.95
CA ARG A 166 2.27 48.08 1.61
C ARG A 166 0.97 47.74 0.88
N LEU A 167 0.36 46.60 1.19
CA LEU A 167 -0.75 46.03 0.41
C LEU A 167 -2.10 46.05 1.15
N ASP A 168 -2.12 46.24 2.47
CA ASP A 168 -3.33 46.17 3.32
C ASP A 168 -4.47 47.13 2.92
N SER A 169 -4.15 48.19 2.18
CA SER A 169 -5.11 49.12 1.59
C SER A 169 -5.50 48.82 0.14
N HIS A 170 -4.81 47.89 -0.54
CA HIS A 170 -5.04 47.54 -1.94
C HIS A 170 -6.34 46.72 -2.09
N PRO A 171 -7.32 47.12 -2.95
CA PRO A 171 -8.64 46.48 -3.01
C PRO A 171 -8.60 44.98 -3.31
N GLU A 172 -7.75 44.54 -4.24
CA GLU A 172 -7.63 43.11 -4.57
C GLU A 172 -7.01 42.31 -3.43
N TYR A 173 -6.01 42.85 -2.74
CA TYR A 173 -5.38 42.20 -1.59
C TYR A 173 -6.36 42.08 -0.42
N LYS A 174 -7.16 43.13 -0.16
CA LYS A 174 -8.25 43.08 0.82
C LYS A 174 -9.28 42.01 0.47
N MET A 175 -9.65 41.87 -0.80
CA MET A 175 -10.62 40.85 -1.21
C MET A 175 -10.04 39.43 -1.01
N ARG A 176 -8.78 39.20 -1.37
CA ARG A 176 -8.08 37.94 -1.07
C ARG A 176 -8.06 37.64 0.44
N TRP A 177 -7.80 38.65 1.27
CA TRP A 177 -7.91 38.51 2.73
C TRP A 177 -9.32 38.13 3.17
N ALA A 178 -10.33 38.84 2.67
CA ALA A 178 -11.72 38.54 2.98
C ALA A 178 -12.09 37.09 2.66
N ASP A 179 -11.64 36.59 1.50
CA ASP A 179 -11.88 35.22 1.07
C ASP A 179 -11.20 34.19 1.99
N HIS A 180 -9.94 34.42 2.35
CA HIS A 180 -9.22 33.55 3.28
C HIS A 180 -9.78 33.60 4.69
N ILE A 181 -10.17 34.77 5.18
CA ILE A 181 -10.85 34.90 6.47
C ILE A 181 -12.15 34.10 6.43
N HIS A 182 -12.97 34.28 5.40
CA HIS A 182 -14.25 33.59 5.31
C HIS A 182 -14.08 32.06 5.25
N LYS A 183 -13.16 31.59 4.38
CA LYS A 183 -12.85 30.17 4.20
C LYS A 183 -12.35 29.50 5.49
N HIS A 184 -11.53 30.21 6.29
CA HIS A 184 -10.81 29.59 7.39
C HIS A 184 -11.46 29.79 8.76
N PHE A 185 -12.29 30.83 8.94
CA PHE A 185 -12.98 31.14 10.20
C PHE A 185 -14.43 30.68 10.27
N HIS A 186 -14.96 30.11 9.19
CA HIS A 186 -16.34 29.63 9.14
C HIS A 186 -16.43 28.25 8.47
N HIS A 187 -17.60 27.65 8.51
CA HIS A 187 -17.94 26.42 7.79
C HIS A 187 -16.93 25.28 8.04
N ASN A 188 -16.52 25.10 9.30
CA ASN A 188 -15.57 24.08 9.72
C ASN A 188 -14.13 24.28 9.20
N GLY A 189 -13.78 25.52 8.81
CA GLY A 189 -12.41 25.93 8.52
C GLY A 189 -11.45 25.69 9.69
N PRO A 190 -10.13 25.61 9.44
CA PRO A 190 -9.15 25.26 10.47
C PRO A 190 -9.04 26.29 11.62
N LEU A 191 -9.53 27.51 11.41
CA LEU A 191 -9.56 28.61 12.39
C LEU A 191 -10.98 28.95 12.86
N ASP A 192 -11.97 28.11 12.55
CA ASP A 192 -13.36 28.28 13.02
C ASP A 192 -13.44 28.18 14.56
N ASP A 193 -14.55 28.65 15.12
CA ASP A 193 -14.76 28.78 16.56
C ASP A 193 -14.51 27.48 17.33
N TYR A 194 -14.22 27.60 18.63
CA TYR A 194 -13.96 26.47 19.51
C TYR A 194 -15.14 25.46 19.49
N PRO A 195 -14.89 24.14 19.45
CA PRO A 195 -13.59 23.47 19.58
C PRO A 195 -12.81 23.26 18.27
N ARG A 196 -13.31 23.72 17.12
CA ARG A 196 -12.72 23.38 15.81
C ARG A 196 -11.26 23.81 15.70
N CYS A 197 -10.94 25.07 15.96
CA CYS A 197 -9.56 25.56 15.94
C CYS A 197 -8.63 24.89 16.96
N PHE A 198 -9.16 24.18 17.95
CA PHE A 198 -8.38 23.45 18.96
C PHE A 198 -8.00 22.02 18.50
N GLU A 199 -8.68 21.46 17.49
CA GLU A 199 -8.46 20.06 17.06
C GLU A 199 -7.02 19.79 16.60
N LEU A 200 -6.41 20.70 15.83
CA LEU A 200 -5.01 20.55 15.37
C LEU A 200 -4.02 20.53 16.55
N TYR A 201 -4.26 21.37 17.55
CA TYR A 201 -3.44 21.39 18.77
C TYR A 201 -3.61 20.09 19.56
N LYS A 202 -4.85 19.61 19.74
CA LYS A 202 -5.10 18.32 20.41
C LYS A 202 -4.42 17.16 19.69
N ALA A 203 -4.42 17.14 18.35
CA ALA A 203 -3.74 16.10 17.58
C ALA A 203 -2.23 16.05 17.89
N ARG A 204 -1.57 17.21 18.02
CA ARG A 204 -0.15 17.28 18.41
C ARG A 204 0.09 16.89 19.86
N VAL A 205 -0.78 17.30 20.77
CA VAL A 205 -0.74 16.83 22.17
C VAL A 205 -0.89 15.31 22.22
N ALA A 206 -1.83 14.73 21.47
CA ALA A 206 -2.03 13.29 21.43
C ALA A 206 -0.78 12.55 20.91
N GLN A 207 -0.14 13.04 19.85
CA GLN A 207 1.10 12.48 19.30
C GLN A 207 2.24 12.48 20.33
N ALA A 208 2.39 13.57 21.10
CA ALA A 208 3.45 13.70 22.12
C ALA A 208 3.14 12.97 23.43
N ASN A 209 1.87 12.66 23.71
CA ASN A 209 1.41 12.25 25.05
C ASN A 209 2.05 10.96 25.56
N GLU A 210 2.30 9.97 24.70
CA GLU A 210 2.99 8.74 25.12
C GLU A 210 4.51 8.95 25.19
N ALA A 211 5.08 9.65 24.21
CA ALA A 211 6.51 9.97 24.17
C ALA A 211 6.99 10.79 25.39
N ILE A 212 6.14 11.68 25.92
CA ILE A 212 6.48 12.52 27.07
C ILE A 212 6.73 11.71 28.35
N ARG A 213 6.26 10.46 28.44
CA ARG A 213 6.50 9.59 29.61
C ARG A 213 8.00 9.30 29.78
N GLY A 214 8.67 8.92 28.69
CA GLY A 214 10.11 8.66 28.68
C GLY A 214 10.91 9.94 28.96
N GLU A 215 10.51 11.06 28.38
CA GLU A 215 11.13 12.36 28.64
C GLU A 215 10.92 12.85 30.09
N SER A 216 9.74 12.64 30.67
CA SER A 216 9.45 12.96 32.07
C SER A 216 10.30 12.13 33.04
N ALA A 217 10.58 10.86 32.70
CA ALA A 217 11.52 10.04 33.46
C ALA A 217 12.96 10.57 33.38
N ARG A 218 13.36 11.13 32.22
CA ARG A 218 14.67 11.76 32.01
C ARG A 218 14.80 13.14 32.65
N TRP A 219 13.72 13.90 32.81
CA TRP A 219 13.73 15.22 33.45
C TRP A 219 14.18 15.21 34.93
N GLY A 220 14.37 14.01 35.51
CA GLY A 220 15.03 13.75 36.80
C GLY A 220 16.41 14.40 36.97
N ASP A 221 16.66 14.85 38.21
CA ASP A 221 17.91 15.15 38.97
C ASP A 221 19.17 15.75 38.31
N TYR A 222 19.36 15.68 36.99
CA TYR A 222 20.51 16.21 36.28
C TYR A 222 20.45 17.74 36.04
N ARG A 223 19.26 18.35 35.91
CA ARG A 223 19.11 19.79 35.60
C ARG A 223 18.37 20.63 36.66
N ARG A 224 17.60 20.02 37.56
CA ARG A 224 16.86 20.72 38.64
C ARG A 224 16.51 19.80 39.80
N SER A 225 16.34 20.36 40.99
CA SER A 225 16.05 19.63 42.23
C SER A 225 14.62 19.09 42.35
N SER A 226 13.67 19.65 41.60
CA SER A 226 12.28 19.16 41.51
C SER A 226 11.93 18.94 40.04
N PRO A 227 12.04 17.70 39.51
CA PRO A 227 11.87 17.43 38.09
C PRO A 227 10.44 17.65 37.64
N HIS A 228 10.28 18.04 36.38
CA HIS A 228 8.95 18.13 35.77
C HIS A 228 8.35 16.76 35.55
N ASN A 229 7.03 16.64 35.64
CA ASN A 229 6.32 15.38 35.41
C ASN A 229 5.21 15.50 34.35
N ARG A 230 4.73 14.35 33.87
CA ARG A 230 3.66 14.28 32.87
C ARG A 230 2.39 15.02 33.28
N LEU A 231 2.03 15.05 34.57
CA LEU A 231 0.82 15.75 35.04
C LEU A 231 0.97 17.27 34.90
N GLU A 232 2.18 17.80 35.10
CA GLU A 232 2.46 19.22 34.87
C GLU A 232 2.39 19.56 33.38
N TRP A 233 2.92 18.71 32.49
CA TRP A 233 2.79 18.88 31.04
C TRP A 233 1.32 18.86 30.58
N LEU A 234 0.52 17.89 31.06
CA LEU A 234 -0.92 17.85 30.83
C LEU A 234 -1.64 19.09 31.40
N GLY A 235 -1.18 19.60 32.54
CA GLY A 235 -1.71 20.80 33.17
C GLY A 235 -1.52 22.06 32.32
N VAL A 236 -0.40 22.18 31.60
CA VAL A 236 -0.17 23.29 30.65
C VAL A 236 -1.09 23.14 29.43
N ASN A 237 -1.17 21.95 28.84
CA ASN A 237 -1.97 21.73 27.62
C ASN A 237 -3.49 21.84 27.86
N THR A 238 -3.96 21.66 29.09
CA THR A 238 -5.36 21.90 29.47
C THR A 238 -5.67 23.39 29.65
N GLN A 239 -4.69 24.22 30.04
CA GLN A 239 -4.82 25.67 30.08
C GLN A 239 -4.86 26.28 28.68
N ASP A 240 -4.18 25.69 27.69
CA ASP A 240 -4.22 26.17 26.30
C ASP A 240 -5.60 26.05 25.66
N GLY A 241 -6.50 25.16 26.12
CA GLY A 241 -7.91 25.16 25.71
C GLY A 241 -8.62 26.50 25.98
N SER A 242 -8.20 27.23 27.02
CA SER A 242 -8.73 28.57 27.31
C SER A 242 -8.26 29.63 26.32
N TYR A 243 -7.07 29.47 25.73
CA TYR A 243 -6.57 30.35 24.67
C TYR A 243 -7.49 30.27 23.44
N PHE A 244 -7.85 29.05 23.03
CA PHE A 244 -8.66 28.82 21.82
C PHE A 244 -10.14 29.18 21.96
N THR A 245 -10.69 29.17 23.18
CA THR A 245 -12.14 29.37 23.43
C THR A 245 -12.72 30.61 22.73
N ASN A 246 -11.99 31.73 22.71
CA ASN A 246 -12.42 32.98 22.05
C ASN A 246 -11.42 33.43 20.97
N ARG A 247 -10.50 32.56 20.54
CA ARG A 247 -9.38 33.00 19.70
C ARG A 247 -9.85 33.49 18.34
N SER A 248 -10.71 32.71 17.70
CA SER A 248 -11.26 32.99 16.37
C SER A 248 -11.98 34.33 16.35
N SER A 249 -12.92 34.55 17.28
CA SER A 249 -13.65 35.83 17.36
C SER A 249 -12.74 37.03 17.66
N ASN A 250 -11.72 36.86 18.52
CA ASN A 250 -10.75 37.93 18.82
C ASN A 250 -9.91 38.31 17.59
N VAL A 251 -9.36 37.30 16.90
CA VAL A 251 -8.51 37.51 15.72
C VAL A 251 -9.35 38.09 14.58
N PHE A 252 -10.56 37.59 14.35
CA PHE A 252 -11.48 38.17 13.38
C PHE A 252 -11.75 39.66 13.67
N GLY A 253 -11.91 40.04 14.94
CA GLY A 253 -12.04 41.43 15.35
C GLY A 253 -10.86 42.32 14.92
N TYR A 254 -9.62 41.79 15.02
CA TYR A 254 -8.41 42.50 14.56
C TYR A 254 -8.35 42.65 13.04
N LEU A 255 -8.98 41.74 12.30
CA LEU A 255 -8.98 41.68 10.84
C LEU A 255 -10.17 42.42 10.20
N SER A 256 -11.04 43.04 11.00
CA SER A 256 -12.26 43.72 10.52
C SER A 256 -12.02 44.78 9.44
N SER A 257 -10.86 45.44 9.40
CA SER A 257 -10.53 46.39 8.34
C SER A 257 -10.27 45.74 6.97
N LEU A 258 -9.95 44.45 6.95
CA LEU A 258 -9.65 43.62 5.78
C LEU A 258 -10.87 42.80 5.30
N TYR A 259 -11.99 42.85 6.03
CA TYR A 259 -13.22 42.12 5.72
C TYR A 259 -14.34 43.09 5.30
N PRO A 260 -15.15 42.79 4.27
CA PRO A 260 -16.23 43.68 3.81
C PRO A 260 -17.42 43.70 4.79
N ASN A 261 -18.23 44.75 4.75
CA ASN A 261 -19.47 44.82 5.55
C ASN A 261 -20.62 44.04 4.92
N THR A 262 -20.52 43.71 3.63
CA THR A 262 -21.48 42.90 2.91
C THR A 262 -21.29 41.43 3.27
N ASP A 263 -22.29 40.84 3.90
CA ASP A 263 -22.25 39.45 4.33
C ASP A 263 -22.20 38.50 3.11
N PRO A 264 -21.40 37.41 3.15
CA PRO A 264 -21.33 36.44 2.06
C PRO A 264 -22.61 35.61 1.94
N SER A 265 -22.82 35.03 0.77
CA SER A 265 -23.91 34.06 0.56
C SER A 265 -23.68 32.78 1.35
N ASP A 266 -24.75 32.04 1.62
CA ASP A 266 -24.68 30.69 2.19
C ASP A 266 -25.43 29.69 1.31
N PHE A 267 -25.13 28.40 1.46
CA PHE A 267 -25.66 27.32 0.65
C PHE A 267 -26.60 26.41 1.43
N ALA A 268 -27.62 25.90 0.75
CA ALA A 268 -28.53 24.90 1.30
C ALA A 268 -28.89 23.86 0.24
N ILE A 269 -28.90 22.59 0.65
CA ILE A 269 -29.32 21.45 -0.16
C ILE A 269 -30.71 21.02 0.30
N ASN A 270 -31.68 20.98 -0.62
CA ASN A 270 -33.08 20.65 -0.33
C ASN A 270 -33.69 21.50 0.80
N GLY A 271 -33.22 22.74 0.96
CA GLY A 271 -33.65 23.67 2.00
C GLY A 271 -32.93 23.53 3.35
N SER A 272 -32.02 22.56 3.50
CA SER A 272 -31.18 22.39 4.70
C SER A 272 -29.80 23.04 4.50
N PRO A 273 -29.31 23.86 5.45
CA PRO A 273 -27.96 24.45 5.36
C PRO A 273 -26.88 23.39 5.18
N MET A 274 -26.04 23.55 4.15
CA MET A 274 -24.95 22.64 3.83
C MET A 274 -23.90 23.35 2.99
N TYR A 275 -22.66 23.35 3.47
CA TYR A 275 -21.54 24.04 2.84
C TYR A 275 -20.55 23.02 2.25
N GLY A 276 -20.92 22.47 1.09
CA GLY A 276 -20.19 21.42 0.39
C GLY A 276 -20.36 20.02 1.01
N GLY A 277 -19.70 19.03 0.41
CA GLY A 277 -19.76 17.61 0.78
C GLY A 277 -20.61 16.77 -0.18
N TYR A 278 -20.95 15.56 0.26
CA TYR A 278 -21.69 14.58 -0.55
C TYR A 278 -23.17 14.90 -0.66
N VAL A 279 -23.71 14.79 -1.87
CA VAL A 279 -25.13 14.99 -2.20
C VAL A 279 -25.61 13.87 -3.13
N SER A 280 -26.92 13.68 -3.18
CA SER A 280 -27.55 12.73 -4.11
C SER A 280 -27.82 13.38 -5.46
N SER A 281 -27.78 12.59 -6.54
CA SER A 281 -28.22 13.08 -7.85
C SER A 281 -29.69 13.50 -7.79
N GLY A 282 -29.99 14.70 -8.28
CA GLY A 282 -31.33 15.31 -8.21
C GLY A 282 -31.56 16.20 -6.99
N ASP A 283 -30.64 16.22 -6.01
CA ASP A 283 -30.68 17.19 -4.93
C ASP A 283 -30.63 18.62 -5.48
N VAL A 284 -31.23 19.56 -4.73
CA VAL A 284 -31.39 20.93 -5.20
C VAL A 284 -30.58 21.88 -4.34
N LEU A 285 -29.61 22.56 -4.97
CA LEU A 285 -28.86 23.65 -4.36
C LEU A 285 -29.66 24.95 -4.39
N THR A 286 -29.70 25.61 -3.25
CA THR A 286 -30.18 26.98 -3.11
C THR A 286 -29.08 27.86 -2.52
N ILE A 287 -28.96 29.08 -3.06
CA ILE A 287 -28.00 30.09 -2.58
C ILE A 287 -28.79 31.19 -1.88
N THR A 288 -28.43 31.50 -0.64
CA THR A 288 -29.10 32.50 0.18
C THR A 288 -28.41 33.85 0.07
N ASN A 289 -29.20 34.92 0.18
CA ASN A 289 -28.70 36.29 0.24
C ASN A 289 -29.04 36.90 1.60
N PRO A 290 -28.08 37.08 2.50
CA PRO A 290 -28.32 37.74 3.79
C PRO A 290 -28.52 39.26 3.66
N ASN A 291 -28.21 39.86 2.51
CA ASN A 291 -28.26 41.29 2.29
C ASN A 291 -29.54 41.69 1.53
N GLY A 292 -30.49 42.33 2.21
CA GLY A 292 -31.85 42.60 1.68
C GLY A 292 -31.98 43.35 0.35
N SER A 293 -30.91 44.01 -0.13
CA SER A 293 -30.85 44.70 -1.44
C SER A 293 -29.72 44.22 -2.37
N GLY A 294 -28.95 43.21 -1.95
CA GLY A 294 -27.81 42.68 -2.72
C GLY A 294 -28.25 41.77 -3.86
N ILE A 295 -27.34 41.53 -4.80
CA ILE A 295 -27.49 40.50 -5.85
C ILE A 295 -26.42 39.45 -5.64
N VAL A 296 -26.81 38.18 -5.56
CA VAL A 296 -25.87 37.05 -5.54
C VAL A 296 -25.42 36.77 -6.98
N TYR A 297 -24.11 36.76 -7.20
CA TYR A 297 -23.49 36.26 -8.42
C TYR A 297 -22.74 34.97 -8.12
N TYR A 298 -22.88 33.97 -8.98
CA TYR A 298 -22.26 32.67 -8.79
C TYR A 298 -21.68 32.09 -10.09
N THR A 299 -20.77 31.12 -9.95
CA THR A 299 -20.27 30.25 -11.01
C THR A 299 -20.36 28.79 -10.55
N LEU A 300 -20.41 27.86 -11.49
CA LEU A 300 -20.41 26.40 -11.24
C LEU A 300 -19.13 25.71 -11.74
N ASN A 301 -18.23 26.48 -12.36
CA ASN A 301 -16.97 26.03 -12.95
C ASN A 301 -15.75 26.39 -12.09
N GLY A 302 -15.96 26.86 -10.86
CA GLY A 302 -14.89 27.25 -9.95
C GLY A 302 -14.20 28.60 -10.24
N ASN A 303 -14.67 29.39 -11.21
CA ASN A 303 -14.18 30.76 -11.42
C ASN A 303 -14.75 31.73 -10.38
N ASP A 304 -14.00 32.77 -10.02
CA ASP A 304 -14.55 33.82 -9.16
C ASP A 304 -15.65 34.62 -9.90
N PRO A 305 -16.85 34.83 -9.31
CA PRO A 305 -17.89 35.69 -9.89
C PRO A 305 -17.50 37.17 -10.03
N ARG A 306 -16.46 37.62 -9.32
CA ARG A 306 -15.90 38.97 -9.36
C ARG A 306 -14.63 38.99 -10.21
N ALA A 307 -14.57 39.90 -11.19
CA ALA A 307 -13.36 40.17 -11.97
C ALA A 307 -12.51 41.24 -11.28
N PHE A 308 -11.24 41.35 -11.69
CA PHE A 308 -10.34 42.43 -11.25
C PHE A 308 -11.00 43.81 -11.39
N GLY A 309 -10.81 44.67 -10.38
CA GLY A 309 -11.42 46.00 -10.33
C GLY A 309 -12.89 45.99 -9.90
N GLY A 310 -13.47 44.83 -9.56
CA GLY A 310 -14.78 44.73 -8.92
C GLY A 310 -15.97 44.73 -9.88
N THR A 311 -15.77 44.38 -11.14
CA THR A 311 -16.87 44.13 -12.09
C THR A 311 -17.35 42.67 -12.01
N VAL A 312 -18.55 42.38 -12.53
CA VAL A 312 -19.07 41.01 -12.61
C VAL A 312 -18.29 40.23 -13.68
N ASN A 313 -17.77 39.05 -13.33
CA ASN A 313 -16.97 38.20 -14.21
C ASN A 313 -17.83 37.38 -15.18
N THR A 314 -18.59 38.06 -16.04
CA THR A 314 -19.43 37.41 -17.05
C THR A 314 -18.63 36.52 -18.00
N ALA A 315 -17.40 36.91 -18.34
CA ALA A 315 -16.48 36.10 -19.15
C ALA A 315 -16.04 34.79 -18.46
N GLY A 316 -15.94 34.79 -17.12
CA GLY A 316 -15.68 33.60 -16.31
C GLY A 316 -16.91 32.74 -16.04
N GLY A 317 -18.09 33.13 -16.54
CA GLY A 317 -19.35 32.40 -16.37
C GLY A 317 -20.20 32.86 -15.18
N ALA A 318 -19.96 34.07 -14.63
CA ALA A 318 -20.75 34.59 -13.53
C ALA A 318 -22.21 34.84 -13.93
N LEU A 319 -23.14 34.28 -13.17
CA LEU A 319 -24.59 34.43 -13.35
C LEU A 319 -25.21 35.08 -12.12
N ALA A 320 -26.22 35.92 -12.31
CA ALA A 320 -27.06 36.38 -11.20
C ALA A 320 -27.98 35.24 -10.75
N TYR A 321 -28.02 34.96 -9.44
CA TYR A 321 -28.86 33.90 -8.88
C TYR A 321 -30.35 34.30 -8.92
N GLY A 322 -31.18 33.43 -9.48
CA GLY A 322 -32.63 33.68 -9.63
C GLY A 322 -33.52 32.47 -9.31
N SER A 323 -32.98 31.26 -9.32
CA SER A 323 -33.72 30.03 -9.01
C SER A 323 -32.78 28.96 -8.49
N ALA A 324 -33.35 27.98 -7.80
CA ALA A 324 -32.62 26.81 -7.32
C ALA A 324 -31.97 26.01 -8.47
N ILE A 325 -30.88 25.32 -8.16
CA ILE A 325 -29.99 24.65 -9.12
C ILE A 325 -30.03 23.13 -8.84
N PRO A 326 -30.57 22.32 -9.75
CA PRO A 326 -30.50 20.86 -9.63
C PRO A 326 -29.06 20.37 -9.74
N LEU A 327 -28.68 19.46 -8.85
CA LEU A 327 -27.36 18.82 -8.83
C LEU A 327 -27.46 17.46 -9.51
N THR A 328 -27.06 17.41 -10.77
CA THR A 328 -27.00 16.15 -11.55
C THR A 328 -25.57 15.61 -11.66
N HIS A 329 -24.58 16.40 -11.25
CA HIS A 329 -23.16 16.06 -11.26
C HIS A 329 -22.43 16.86 -10.17
N SER A 330 -21.22 16.42 -9.82
CA SER A 330 -20.35 17.13 -8.88
C SER A 330 -20.04 18.54 -9.39
N ILE A 331 -20.12 19.55 -8.54
CA ILE A 331 -19.85 20.95 -8.93
C ILE A 331 -19.03 21.67 -7.87
N ARG A 332 -18.21 22.64 -8.32
CA ARG A 332 -17.60 23.64 -7.44
C ARG A 332 -18.31 24.96 -7.62
N VAL A 333 -19.07 25.35 -6.60
CA VAL A 333 -19.86 26.58 -6.60
C VAL A 333 -19.06 27.67 -5.93
N LYS A 334 -18.88 28.78 -6.65
CA LYS A 334 -18.34 30.02 -6.11
C LYS A 334 -19.39 31.09 -6.18
N ALA A 335 -19.66 31.78 -5.07
CA ALA A 335 -20.70 32.80 -4.99
C ALA A 335 -20.24 34.02 -4.18
N ARG A 336 -20.71 35.20 -4.57
CA ARG A 336 -20.53 36.47 -3.86
C ARG A 336 -21.79 37.31 -3.93
N VAL A 337 -22.02 38.13 -2.92
CA VAL A 337 -23.05 39.17 -2.93
C VAL A 337 -22.44 40.49 -3.37
N LEU A 338 -23.05 41.15 -4.36
CA LEU A 338 -22.80 42.55 -4.67
C LEU A 338 -23.93 43.40 -4.06
N ASN A 339 -23.63 44.15 -3.00
CA ASN A 339 -24.60 44.99 -2.31
C ASN A 339 -24.11 46.44 -2.28
N SER A 340 -24.89 47.37 -2.85
CA SER A 340 -24.57 48.81 -2.86
C SER A 340 -23.16 49.16 -3.37
N GLY A 341 -22.62 48.35 -4.31
CA GLY A 341 -21.28 48.53 -4.88
C GLY A 341 -20.13 47.88 -4.11
N GLU A 342 -20.40 47.25 -2.97
CA GLU A 342 -19.43 46.45 -2.20
C GLU A 342 -19.66 44.95 -2.47
N TRP A 343 -18.57 44.20 -2.62
CA TRP A 343 -18.59 42.75 -2.76
C TRP A 343 -18.38 42.08 -1.41
N SER A 344 -19.12 41.01 -1.13
CA SER A 344 -18.83 40.11 -0.02
C SER A 344 -17.54 39.31 -0.23
N ALA A 345 -17.06 38.66 0.83
CA ALA A 345 -16.13 37.54 0.72
C ALA A 345 -16.71 36.40 -0.15
N LEU A 346 -15.84 35.52 -0.62
CA LEU A 346 -16.18 34.39 -1.49
C LEU A 346 -16.75 33.21 -0.69
N SER A 347 -17.98 32.81 -1.01
CA SER A 347 -18.49 31.48 -0.68
C SER A 347 -17.98 30.49 -1.74
N ASP A 348 -17.26 29.44 -1.33
CA ASP A 348 -16.63 28.44 -2.20
C ASP A 348 -16.84 27.04 -1.60
N ALA A 349 -17.60 26.21 -2.29
CA ALA A 349 -17.93 24.86 -1.84
C ALA A 349 -17.95 23.88 -3.01
N VAL A 350 -17.55 22.63 -2.74
CA VAL A 350 -17.73 21.51 -3.66
C VAL A 350 -18.88 20.66 -3.17
N PHE A 351 -19.86 20.42 -4.05
CA PHE A 351 -20.92 19.43 -3.83
C PHE A 351 -20.63 18.23 -4.71
N ALA A 352 -20.28 17.10 -4.11
CA ALA A 352 -19.92 15.87 -4.81
C ALA A 352 -21.14 14.96 -4.96
N VAL A 353 -21.46 14.58 -6.19
CA VAL A 353 -22.60 13.69 -6.51
C VAL A 353 -22.11 12.26 -6.68
N GLY A 354 -22.81 11.33 -6.02
CA GLY A 354 -22.66 9.88 -6.19
C GLY A 354 -21.65 9.23 -5.24
N PRO A 355 -21.71 7.90 -5.09
CA PRO A 355 -20.59 7.14 -4.54
C PRO A 355 -19.63 6.74 -5.68
N LEU A 356 -18.52 7.46 -5.83
CA LEU A 356 -17.51 7.13 -6.85
C LEU A 356 -16.47 6.11 -6.35
N ALA A 357 -16.13 6.18 -5.06
CA ALA A 357 -15.10 5.33 -4.47
C ALA A 357 -15.41 3.83 -4.54
N GLN A 358 -16.70 3.46 -4.55
CA GLN A 358 -17.11 2.07 -4.59
C GLN A 358 -17.22 1.52 -6.02
N ASP A 359 -17.46 2.36 -7.03
CA ASP A 359 -17.85 1.94 -8.38
C ASP A 359 -16.84 2.32 -9.48
N LEU A 360 -15.89 3.22 -9.23
CA LEU A 360 -14.85 3.59 -10.20
C LEU A 360 -13.54 2.86 -9.91
N ARG A 361 -12.96 2.20 -10.91
CA ARG A 361 -11.71 1.43 -10.76
C ARG A 361 -10.73 1.70 -11.88
N ILE A 362 -9.44 1.74 -11.56
CA ILE A 362 -8.36 1.70 -12.56
C ILE A 362 -8.21 0.26 -13.01
N THR A 363 -8.34 0.01 -14.31
CA THR A 363 -8.42 -1.35 -14.88
C THR A 363 -7.25 -1.71 -15.77
N GLU A 364 -6.60 -0.71 -16.35
CA GLU A 364 -5.44 -0.90 -17.22
C GLU A 364 -4.44 0.25 -17.09
N ILE A 365 -3.14 -0.09 -17.08
CA ILE A 365 -2.05 0.87 -17.04
C ILE A 365 -1.02 0.49 -18.10
N MET A 366 -0.85 1.35 -19.11
CA MET A 366 0.25 1.29 -20.05
C MET A 366 1.33 2.27 -19.58
N TYR A 367 2.21 1.81 -18.69
CA TYR A 367 3.26 2.66 -18.09
C TYR A 367 4.56 2.69 -18.91
N HIS A 368 4.80 1.69 -19.76
CA HIS A 368 5.97 1.66 -20.64
C HIS A 368 5.60 1.03 -21.99
N PRO A 369 5.01 1.82 -22.90
CA PRO A 369 4.69 1.39 -24.25
C PRO A 369 5.91 0.80 -24.97
N GLN A 370 5.65 0.05 -26.05
CA GLN A 370 6.73 -0.56 -26.82
C GLN A 370 7.78 0.47 -27.27
N ASP A 371 9.03 0.28 -26.86
CA ASP A 371 10.14 1.14 -27.31
C ASP A 371 10.41 0.89 -28.81
N THR A 372 10.11 1.89 -29.63
CA THR A 372 10.34 1.84 -31.08
C THR A 372 11.73 2.32 -31.49
N ASN A 373 12.59 2.69 -30.53
CA ASN A 373 13.88 3.37 -30.76
C ASN A 373 13.75 4.61 -31.65
N ASN A 374 12.56 5.21 -31.70
CA ASN A 374 12.28 6.43 -32.46
C ASN A 374 12.37 7.65 -31.53
N PRO A 375 13.30 8.59 -31.77
CA PRO A 375 13.48 9.76 -30.92
C PRO A 375 12.33 10.79 -31.01
N ILE A 376 11.33 10.55 -31.86
CA ILE A 376 10.12 11.37 -32.00
C ILE A 376 8.87 10.52 -31.65
N ASP A 377 9.02 9.35 -31.03
CA ASP A 377 7.86 8.55 -30.64
C ASP A 377 7.05 9.32 -29.59
N PRO A 378 5.85 9.82 -29.92
CA PRO A 378 5.03 10.47 -28.94
C PRO A 378 4.43 9.36 -28.07
N ASN A 379 4.82 9.39 -26.81
CA ASN A 379 4.57 8.33 -25.86
C ASN A 379 3.06 8.00 -25.78
N THR A 380 2.73 6.71 -25.87
CA THR A 380 1.33 6.22 -25.94
C THR A 380 0.87 5.64 -24.60
N GLU A 381 1.42 6.17 -23.51
CA GLU A 381 0.99 5.85 -22.15
C GLU A 381 -0.47 6.24 -21.92
N PHE A 382 -1.14 5.43 -21.11
CA PHE A 382 -2.51 5.68 -20.69
C PHE A 382 -2.84 4.99 -19.37
N ILE A 383 -3.86 5.52 -18.70
CA ILE A 383 -4.56 4.86 -17.60
C ILE A 383 -6.02 4.71 -17.99
N GLU A 384 -6.56 3.49 -17.88
CA GLU A 384 -7.98 3.19 -18.07
C GLU A 384 -8.70 3.14 -16.73
N LEU A 385 -9.91 3.71 -16.71
CA LEU A 385 -10.85 3.59 -15.62
C LEU A 385 -12.14 2.93 -16.12
N LYS A 386 -12.75 2.08 -15.30
CA LYS A 386 -14.03 1.42 -15.56
C LYS A 386 -15.04 1.74 -14.48
N ASN A 387 -16.29 1.93 -14.89
CA ASN A 387 -17.43 1.86 -13.98
C ASN A 387 -17.81 0.39 -13.75
N ILE A 388 -17.56 -0.12 -12.55
CA ILE A 388 -17.94 -1.47 -12.13
C ILE A 388 -19.32 -1.53 -11.46
N GLY A 389 -19.94 -0.37 -11.24
CA GLY A 389 -21.22 -0.22 -10.57
C GLY A 389 -22.42 -0.33 -11.52
N PRO A 390 -23.64 -0.46 -10.97
CA PRO A 390 -24.86 -0.60 -11.74
C PRO A 390 -25.44 0.73 -12.26
N ASP A 391 -24.94 1.86 -11.78
CA ASP A 391 -25.44 3.21 -12.10
C ASP A 391 -24.43 3.99 -12.93
N THR A 392 -24.90 4.88 -13.81
CA THR A 392 -24.03 5.82 -14.54
C THR A 392 -23.31 6.75 -13.57
N LEU A 393 -21.98 6.81 -13.66
CA LEU A 393 -21.15 7.69 -12.84
C LEU A 393 -20.92 9.01 -13.56
N ASN A 394 -20.81 10.11 -12.79
CA ASN A 394 -20.31 11.37 -13.32
C ASN A 394 -18.91 11.65 -12.77
N LEU A 395 -17.95 11.93 -13.65
CA LEU A 395 -16.55 12.07 -13.27
C LEU A 395 -16.12 13.52 -13.03
N ASN A 396 -17.03 14.51 -13.05
CA ASN A 396 -16.62 15.91 -12.94
C ASN A 396 -15.84 16.15 -11.64
N LEU A 397 -14.66 16.77 -11.76
CA LEU A 397 -13.73 17.08 -10.65
C LEU A 397 -13.05 15.86 -10.00
N VAL A 398 -13.28 14.63 -10.47
CA VAL A 398 -12.40 13.50 -10.15
C VAL A 398 -11.00 13.82 -10.65
N LYS A 399 -9.97 13.43 -9.90
CA LYS A 399 -8.60 13.85 -10.21
C LYS A 399 -7.55 12.85 -9.77
N PHE A 400 -6.46 12.81 -10.52
CA PHE A 400 -5.21 12.20 -10.08
C PHE A 400 -4.40 13.22 -9.28
N THR A 401 -3.93 12.81 -8.10
CA THR A 401 -3.12 13.65 -7.20
C THR A 401 -1.69 13.14 -7.01
N GLU A 402 -1.42 11.88 -7.34
CA GLU A 402 -0.10 11.26 -7.35
C GLU A 402 0.10 10.49 -8.67
N GLY A 403 1.34 10.45 -9.15
CA GLY A 403 1.75 9.89 -10.44
C GLY A 403 1.57 10.89 -11.58
N ILE A 404 0.36 10.96 -12.14
CA ILE A 404 -0.01 11.92 -13.18
C ILE A 404 -0.87 13.06 -12.63
N HIS A 405 -0.96 14.17 -13.37
CA HIS A 405 -1.86 15.27 -13.06
C HIS A 405 -2.96 15.41 -14.11
N PHE A 406 -4.19 15.08 -13.71
CA PHE A 406 -5.39 15.23 -14.55
C PHE A 406 -6.62 15.46 -13.67
N THR A 407 -7.53 16.32 -14.13
CA THR A 407 -8.85 16.50 -13.52
C THR A 407 -9.90 16.28 -14.60
N PHE A 408 -10.79 15.32 -14.36
CA PHE A 408 -11.83 14.94 -15.30
C PHE A 408 -12.81 16.09 -15.54
N PRO A 409 -13.18 16.36 -16.80
CA PRO A 409 -14.23 17.30 -17.12
C PRO A 409 -15.60 16.71 -16.72
N ASN A 410 -16.66 17.50 -16.91
CA ASN A 410 -18.01 16.98 -16.75
C ASN A 410 -18.30 15.96 -17.85
N MET A 411 -18.29 14.68 -17.49
CA MET A 411 -18.56 13.54 -18.36
C MET A 411 -19.22 12.41 -17.57
N GLU A 412 -19.93 11.56 -18.29
CA GLU A 412 -20.65 10.41 -17.75
C GLU A 412 -19.92 9.12 -18.15
N LEU A 413 -20.02 8.10 -17.31
CA LEU A 413 -19.48 6.78 -17.55
C LEU A 413 -20.56 5.75 -17.21
N ASP A 414 -21.15 5.14 -18.23
CA ASP A 414 -22.23 4.17 -18.06
C ASP A 414 -21.73 2.87 -17.38
N PRO A 415 -22.62 2.03 -16.81
CA PRO A 415 -22.24 0.73 -16.26
C PRO A 415 -21.43 -0.10 -17.26
N ASP A 416 -20.33 -0.68 -16.79
CA ASP A 416 -19.34 -1.42 -17.57
C ASP A 416 -18.56 -0.61 -18.64
N GLU A 417 -18.81 0.70 -18.78
CA GLU A 417 -18.08 1.55 -19.71
C GLU A 417 -16.67 1.88 -19.19
N CYS A 418 -15.70 1.92 -20.10
CA CYS A 418 -14.32 2.30 -19.83
C CYS A 418 -13.99 3.69 -20.41
N VAL A 419 -13.13 4.43 -19.73
CA VAL A 419 -12.58 5.71 -20.18
C VAL A 419 -11.07 5.74 -19.97
N VAL A 420 -10.34 6.35 -20.90
CA VAL A 420 -8.88 6.49 -20.81
C VAL A 420 -8.44 7.94 -20.63
N VAL A 421 -7.40 8.13 -19.83
CA VAL A 421 -6.57 9.35 -19.81
C VAL A 421 -5.22 9.02 -20.44
N VAL A 422 -4.72 9.92 -21.29
CA VAL A 422 -3.57 9.64 -22.17
C VAL A 422 -2.50 10.71 -22.02
N GLU A 423 -1.24 10.42 -22.34
CA GLU A 423 -0.20 11.45 -22.35
C GLU A 423 -0.37 12.37 -23.57
N ASP A 424 -0.26 11.79 -24.78
CA ASP A 424 -0.46 12.48 -26.06
C ASP A 424 -1.68 11.93 -26.80
N GLN A 425 -2.75 12.73 -26.85
CA GLN A 425 -3.99 12.34 -27.52
C GLN A 425 -3.82 12.07 -29.03
N SER A 426 -2.99 12.84 -29.73
CA SER A 426 -2.81 12.64 -31.18
C SER A 426 -2.06 11.35 -31.47
N ALA A 427 -1.06 11.02 -30.65
CA ALA A 427 -0.32 9.78 -30.72
C ALA A 427 -1.19 8.56 -30.42
N PHE A 428 -1.96 8.65 -29.34
CA PHE A 428 -2.88 7.62 -28.92
C PHE A 428 -3.92 7.33 -30.01
N GLU A 429 -4.59 8.37 -30.54
CA GLU A 429 -5.58 8.20 -31.62
C GLU A 429 -4.97 7.68 -32.92
N ALA A 430 -3.72 8.01 -33.23
CA ALA A 430 -3.01 7.45 -34.39
C ALA A 430 -2.78 5.94 -34.26
N LYS A 431 -2.66 5.44 -33.02
CA LYS A 431 -2.39 4.04 -32.70
C LYS A 431 -3.67 3.21 -32.50
N TYR A 432 -4.62 3.72 -31.72
CA TYR A 432 -5.83 3.00 -31.31
C TYR A 432 -7.10 3.44 -32.07
N GLY A 433 -7.02 4.53 -32.84
CA GLY A 433 -8.16 5.15 -33.51
C GLY A 433 -8.96 6.07 -32.58
N THR A 434 -10.00 6.70 -33.13
CA THR A 434 -10.86 7.66 -32.41
C THR A 434 -12.09 7.02 -31.77
N GLY A 435 -12.13 5.69 -31.69
CA GLY A 435 -13.28 4.92 -31.17
C GLY A 435 -13.19 4.62 -29.67
N VAL A 436 -12.02 4.82 -29.06
CA VAL A 436 -11.81 4.67 -27.62
C VAL A 436 -12.31 5.92 -26.90
N TYR A 437 -13.00 5.76 -25.78
CA TYR A 437 -13.52 6.89 -25.02
C TYR A 437 -12.39 7.58 -24.22
N THR A 438 -11.84 8.66 -24.78
CA THR A 438 -10.74 9.41 -24.18
C THR A 438 -11.25 10.64 -23.40
N ALA A 439 -10.89 10.75 -22.12
CA ALA A 439 -11.22 11.90 -21.27
C ALA A 439 -10.36 13.14 -21.57
N GLY A 440 -9.10 12.93 -21.94
CA GLY A 440 -8.17 13.99 -22.33
C GLY A 440 -6.71 13.65 -22.03
N SER A 441 -5.83 14.63 -22.27
CA SER A 441 -4.40 14.51 -21.98
C SER A 441 -4.04 14.91 -20.55
N TYR A 442 -3.25 14.09 -19.85
CA TYR A 442 -2.65 14.44 -18.57
C TYR A 442 -1.31 15.16 -18.72
N THR A 443 -0.82 15.73 -17.61
CA THR A 443 0.55 16.26 -17.51
C THR A 443 1.37 15.44 -16.51
N GLY A 444 2.70 15.42 -16.68
CA GLY A 444 3.56 14.40 -16.05
C GLY A 444 3.81 13.25 -17.01
N SER A 445 4.37 12.15 -16.52
CA SER A 445 4.61 10.90 -17.26
C SER A 445 4.55 9.75 -16.29
N LEU A 446 4.14 8.57 -16.74
CA LEU A 446 4.22 7.37 -15.91
C LEU A 446 5.68 6.93 -15.75
N ALA A 447 6.04 6.45 -14.56
CA ALA A 447 7.39 5.98 -14.28
C ALA A 447 7.60 4.55 -14.79
N ASN A 448 8.60 4.35 -15.66
CA ASN A 448 8.96 3.03 -16.20
C ASN A 448 9.40 2.03 -15.12
N ASN A 449 9.90 2.50 -13.97
CA ASN A 449 10.37 1.66 -12.87
C ASN A 449 9.32 1.41 -11.77
N GLY A 450 8.07 1.87 -11.97
CA GLY A 450 7.02 1.85 -10.95
C GLY A 450 6.87 3.18 -10.20
N GLU A 451 5.66 3.46 -9.74
CA GLU A 451 5.32 4.62 -8.91
C GLU A 451 3.98 4.44 -8.21
N ARG A 452 3.67 5.39 -7.32
CA ARG A 452 2.39 5.50 -6.62
C ARG A 452 1.38 6.29 -7.45
N ILE A 453 0.20 5.72 -7.66
CA ILE A 453 -0.95 6.36 -8.31
C ILE A 453 -2.04 6.61 -7.28
N LYS A 454 -2.58 7.84 -7.27
CA LYS A 454 -3.69 8.21 -6.38
C LYS A 454 -4.80 8.93 -7.14
N LEU A 455 -6.01 8.37 -7.06
CA LEU A 455 -7.24 8.89 -7.65
C LEU A 455 -8.19 9.34 -6.53
N GLU A 456 -8.68 10.57 -6.61
CA GLU A 456 -9.60 11.17 -5.65
C GLU A 456 -10.90 11.62 -6.34
N ASP A 457 -12.01 11.55 -5.61
CA ASP A 457 -13.27 12.13 -6.04
C ASP A 457 -13.28 13.67 -5.94
N ALA A 458 -14.41 14.28 -6.30
CA ALA A 458 -14.59 15.73 -6.26
C ALA A 458 -14.41 16.34 -4.86
N ASN A 459 -14.73 15.60 -3.79
CA ASN A 459 -14.63 16.05 -2.40
C ASN A 459 -13.27 15.70 -1.75
N GLY A 460 -12.38 15.03 -2.49
CA GLY A 460 -11.06 14.60 -2.01
C GLY A 460 -11.05 13.27 -1.27
N GLN A 461 -12.11 12.45 -1.35
CA GLN A 461 -12.05 11.08 -0.88
C GLN A 461 -11.25 10.24 -1.88
N THR A 462 -10.30 9.47 -1.36
CA THR A 462 -9.56 8.49 -2.14
C THR A 462 -10.49 7.44 -2.75
N ILE A 463 -10.41 7.26 -4.06
CA ILE A 463 -11.03 6.16 -4.82
C ILE A 463 -10.07 4.98 -4.90
N LEU A 464 -8.83 5.24 -5.31
CA LEU A 464 -7.73 4.26 -5.35
C LEU A 464 -6.40 4.93 -5.00
N ASP A 465 -5.56 4.20 -4.26
CA ASP A 465 -4.23 4.63 -3.83
C ASP A 465 -3.32 3.40 -3.71
N PHE A 466 -2.40 3.22 -4.66
CA PHE A 466 -1.52 2.06 -4.72
C PHE A 466 -0.24 2.36 -5.50
N GLU A 467 0.75 1.48 -5.35
CA GLU A 467 1.99 1.50 -6.12
C GLU A 467 1.99 0.35 -7.11
N TYR A 468 2.22 0.63 -8.39
CA TYR A 468 2.61 -0.41 -9.35
C TYR A 468 4.13 -0.49 -9.41
N LYS A 469 4.66 -1.69 -9.61
CA LYS A 469 6.11 -1.91 -9.66
C LYS A 469 6.53 -2.48 -11.00
N ASP A 470 7.70 -2.04 -11.46
CA ASP A 470 8.35 -2.68 -12.59
C ASP A 470 8.74 -4.13 -12.27
N GLY A 471 8.87 -4.94 -13.31
CA GLY A 471 9.22 -6.36 -13.21
C GLY A 471 8.10 -7.27 -12.70
N TRP A 472 6.92 -6.75 -12.36
CA TRP A 472 5.75 -7.58 -12.05
C TRP A 472 5.48 -8.58 -13.17
N TYR A 473 5.42 -8.09 -14.41
CA TYR A 473 5.33 -8.89 -15.60
C TYR A 473 6.33 -8.36 -16.62
N PRO A 474 7.46 -9.05 -16.90
CA PRO A 474 8.52 -8.51 -17.76
C PRO A 474 8.09 -8.08 -19.18
N ILE A 475 6.94 -8.55 -19.66
CA ILE A 475 6.40 -8.17 -20.96
C ILE A 475 5.58 -6.86 -20.92
N THR A 476 5.24 -6.35 -19.74
CA THR A 476 4.58 -5.04 -19.61
C THR A 476 5.59 -3.87 -19.58
N ASP A 477 6.88 -4.19 -19.53
CA ASP A 477 7.98 -3.24 -19.50
C ASP A 477 8.58 -3.09 -20.91
N GLY A 478 8.07 -2.13 -21.70
CA GLY A 478 8.65 -1.76 -23.00
C GLY A 478 8.48 -2.80 -24.11
N LYS A 479 7.75 -3.90 -23.88
CA LYS A 479 7.37 -4.89 -24.93
C LYS A 479 5.99 -4.64 -25.51
N GLY A 480 5.29 -3.62 -24.99
CA GLY A 480 4.01 -3.14 -25.49
C GLY A 480 2.79 -3.77 -24.83
N PHE A 481 2.91 -4.61 -23.81
CA PHE A 481 1.75 -5.03 -23.02
C PHE A 481 1.50 -4.05 -21.88
N SER A 482 0.26 -3.86 -21.48
CA SER A 482 -0.11 -3.09 -20.29
C SER A 482 -0.32 -4.01 -19.10
N LEU A 483 -0.36 -3.45 -17.90
CA LEU A 483 -0.90 -4.10 -16.72
C LEU A 483 -2.42 -4.02 -16.77
N THR A 484 -3.11 -5.15 -16.75
CA THR A 484 -4.58 -5.25 -16.64
C THR A 484 -4.97 -5.91 -15.34
N ILE A 485 -5.95 -5.34 -14.64
CA ILE A 485 -6.45 -5.93 -13.39
C ILE A 485 -7.22 -7.21 -13.72
N ILE A 486 -7.02 -8.28 -12.95
CA ILE A 486 -7.66 -9.58 -13.20
C ILE A 486 -9.16 -9.52 -12.89
N ASP A 487 -9.55 -8.78 -11.85
CA ASP A 487 -10.94 -8.73 -11.39
C ASP A 487 -11.28 -7.30 -10.92
N PRO A 488 -11.63 -6.38 -11.81
CA PRO A 488 -11.85 -4.98 -11.46
C PRO A 488 -13.01 -4.81 -10.49
N ALA A 489 -14.04 -5.66 -10.61
CA ALA A 489 -15.22 -5.59 -9.77
C ALA A 489 -14.92 -6.02 -8.34
N TYR A 490 -13.97 -6.96 -8.17
CA TYR A 490 -13.77 -7.75 -6.96
C TYR A 490 -15.09 -7.88 -6.23
N SER A 491 -15.92 -8.84 -6.66
CA SER A 491 -17.22 -9.12 -6.02
C SER A 491 -17.09 -9.36 -4.51
N ALA A 492 -15.86 -9.43 -4.00
CA ALA A 492 -15.54 -9.28 -2.62
C ALA A 492 -15.71 -7.83 -2.06
N LEU A 493 -16.97 -7.45 -1.94
CA LEU A 493 -17.45 -7.04 -0.62
C LEU A 493 -17.33 -8.19 0.43
N TYR A 494 -16.70 -9.35 0.14
CA TYR A 494 -16.93 -10.71 0.71
C TYR A 494 -15.71 -11.63 0.92
N GLY A 495 -14.47 -11.25 0.58
CA GLY A 495 -13.34 -12.20 0.60
C GLY A 495 -13.52 -13.31 -0.44
N SER A 496 -12.62 -14.30 -0.49
CA SER A 496 -12.87 -15.46 -1.37
C SER A 496 -14.09 -16.23 -0.83
N ASP A 497 -15.06 -16.57 -1.70
CA ASP A 497 -16.24 -17.39 -1.30
C ASP A 497 -15.84 -18.85 -1.00
N GLU A 498 -14.58 -19.22 -1.25
CA GLU A 498 -14.04 -20.53 -0.93
C GLU A 498 -14.21 -20.80 0.57
N GLY A 499 -15.02 -21.80 0.89
CA GLY A 499 -15.32 -22.20 2.25
C GLY A 499 -16.25 -21.26 3.02
N LEU A 500 -16.85 -20.24 2.39
CA LEU A 500 -17.85 -19.36 3.02
C LEU A 500 -19.15 -20.15 3.26
N VAL A 501 -19.63 -20.16 4.50
CA VAL A 501 -20.78 -20.97 4.94
C VAL A 501 -22.00 -20.12 5.22
N ALA A 502 -21.80 -18.92 5.75
CA ALA A 502 -22.86 -17.95 6.02
C ALA A 502 -22.31 -16.53 5.95
N HIS A 503 -23.14 -15.63 5.44
CA HIS A 503 -22.82 -14.21 5.41
C HIS A 503 -24.05 -13.32 5.59
N TRP A 504 -24.11 -12.58 6.70
CA TRP A 504 -25.08 -11.50 6.90
C TRP A 504 -24.43 -10.12 6.72
N LYS A 505 -24.73 -9.47 5.60
CA LYS A 505 -24.26 -8.11 5.27
C LYS A 505 -24.89 -7.02 6.13
N PHE A 506 -26.13 -7.26 6.55
CA PHE A 506 -27.01 -6.27 7.18
C PHE A 506 -27.37 -5.04 6.31
N ASP A 507 -27.42 -5.25 4.99
CA ASP A 507 -27.85 -4.25 3.99
C ASP A 507 -29.35 -4.27 3.69
N ASP A 508 -30.13 -5.12 4.36
CA ASP A 508 -31.56 -5.35 4.06
C ASP A 508 -32.44 -4.10 4.29
N GLY A 509 -31.99 -3.20 5.16
CA GLY A 509 -32.55 -1.85 5.38
C GLY A 509 -33.95 -1.80 6.02
N SER A 510 -34.65 -2.91 6.17
CA SER A 510 -35.97 -2.98 6.81
C SER A 510 -36.40 -4.42 7.14
N GLY A 511 -37.45 -4.55 7.97
CA GLY A 511 -38.03 -5.84 8.33
C GLY A 511 -37.32 -6.52 9.51
N VAL A 512 -37.62 -7.81 9.72
CA VAL A 512 -37.17 -8.61 10.88
C VAL A 512 -36.27 -9.79 10.47
N THR A 513 -35.84 -9.84 9.21
CA THR A 513 -35.01 -10.91 8.68
C THR A 513 -33.67 -10.34 8.26
N ALA A 514 -32.58 -10.93 8.74
CA ALA A 514 -31.24 -10.72 8.21
C ALA A 514 -30.95 -11.79 7.15
N ILE A 515 -30.73 -11.39 5.91
CA ILE A 515 -30.54 -12.35 4.81
C ILE A 515 -29.10 -12.88 4.83
N ASP A 516 -28.96 -14.20 4.75
CA ASP A 516 -27.68 -14.88 4.48
C ASP A 516 -27.42 -14.83 2.98
N SER A 517 -26.45 -14.03 2.54
CA SER A 517 -26.10 -13.88 1.13
C SER A 517 -25.23 -15.01 0.58
N ALA A 518 -24.61 -15.82 1.44
CA ALA A 518 -23.81 -16.97 1.03
C ALA A 518 -24.65 -18.25 0.90
N GLY A 519 -25.85 -18.29 1.49
CA GLY A 519 -26.62 -19.52 1.60
C GLY A 519 -28.07 -19.34 2.02
N THR A 520 -28.51 -20.16 2.97
CA THR A 520 -29.91 -20.21 3.43
C THR A 520 -30.06 -20.03 4.93
N ASN A 521 -28.99 -19.66 5.63
CA ASN A 521 -28.95 -19.50 7.08
C ASN A 521 -29.51 -18.12 7.51
N ASN A 522 -30.67 -17.72 7.00
CA ASN A 522 -31.25 -16.42 7.33
C ASN A 522 -31.46 -16.27 8.85
N GLY A 523 -31.14 -15.08 9.37
CA GLY A 523 -31.33 -14.71 10.77
C GLY A 523 -32.69 -14.03 11.01
N THR A 524 -33.23 -14.19 12.21
CA THR A 524 -34.44 -13.47 12.67
C THR A 524 -34.06 -12.48 13.76
N LEU A 525 -34.41 -11.20 13.58
CA LEU A 525 -34.19 -10.14 14.56
C LEU A 525 -35.17 -10.30 15.74
N ASN A 526 -34.67 -10.10 16.96
CA ASN A 526 -35.40 -10.14 18.23
C ASN A 526 -34.95 -8.96 19.10
N GLY A 527 -35.85 -8.38 19.90
CA GLY A 527 -35.54 -7.22 20.78
C GLY A 527 -35.82 -5.84 20.18
N ASP A 528 -36.10 -5.80 18.87
CA ASP A 528 -36.23 -4.59 18.04
C ASP A 528 -34.92 -3.86 17.65
N PRO A 529 -33.83 -4.57 17.26
CA PRO A 529 -32.63 -3.93 16.74
C PRO A 529 -32.96 -3.13 15.47
N THR A 530 -32.25 -2.02 15.26
CA THR A 530 -32.55 -1.06 14.18
C THR A 530 -31.51 -1.06 13.07
N TRP A 531 -31.98 -0.96 11.83
CA TRP A 531 -31.15 -0.81 10.64
C TRP A 531 -30.57 0.60 10.58
N VAL A 532 -29.24 0.72 10.46
CA VAL A 532 -28.51 1.98 10.39
C VAL A 532 -27.46 1.94 9.29
N THR A 533 -26.85 3.07 8.95
CA THR A 533 -25.66 3.09 8.09
C THR A 533 -24.49 2.43 8.82
N GLY A 534 -23.89 1.44 8.17
CA GLY A 534 -22.80 0.62 8.69
C GLY A 534 -21.42 1.09 8.28
N ARG A 535 -20.45 0.18 8.45
CA ARG A 535 -19.10 0.30 7.89
C ARG A 535 -19.12 -0.01 6.41
N MET A 536 -19.93 -1.00 6.00
CA MET A 536 -20.11 -1.47 4.63
C MET A 536 -21.58 -1.33 4.25
N ASN A 537 -21.99 -0.12 3.84
CA ASN A 537 -23.38 0.25 3.55
C ASN A 537 -24.30 0.23 4.80
N GLY A 538 -24.87 -0.92 5.16
CA GLY A 538 -25.83 -1.08 6.27
C GLY A 538 -25.23 -1.75 7.51
N ALA A 539 -25.91 -1.66 8.65
CA ALA A 539 -25.57 -2.37 9.89
C ALA A 539 -26.81 -2.52 10.79
N LEU A 540 -26.69 -3.37 11.82
CA LEU A 540 -27.67 -3.43 12.91
C LEU A 540 -27.14 -2.74 14.17
N SER A 541 -27.99 -1.94 14.80
CA SER A 541 -27.76 -1.33 16.11
C SER A 541 -28.43 -2.15 17.20
N PHE A 542 -27.66 -2.50 18.23
CA PHE A 542 -28.05 -3.28 19.40
C PHE A 542 -27.92 -2.41 20.66
N ASP A 543 -28.93 -2.43 21.52
CA ASP A 543 -29.03 -1.54 22.69
C ASP A 543 -28.40 -2.07 24.00
N GLY A 544 -27.98 -3.34 24.02
CA GLY A 544 -27.43 -4.01 25.19
C GLY A 544 -28.45 -4.54 26.20
N VAL A 545 -29.74 -4.56 25.86
CA VAL A 545 -30.84 -4.98 26.75
C VAL A 545 -31.45 -6.31 26.33
N ASP A 546 -31.99 -6.41 25.11
CA ASP A 546 -32.62 -7.64 24.60
C ASP A 546 -32.52 -7.84 23.08
N ASP A 547 -31.74 -7.01 22.39
CA ASP A 547 -31.48 -7.07 20.94
C ASP A 547 -30.56 -8.23 20.54
N TYR A 548 -30.97 -9.04 19.57
CA TYR A 548 -30.13 -10.07 18.93
C TYR A 548 -30.71 -10.61 17.61
N VAL A 549 -29.87 -11.29 16.83
CA VAL A 549 -30.30 -12.09 15.66
C VAL A 549 -30.17 -13.56 15.99
N ALA A 550 -31.27 -14.31 15.88
CA ALA A 550 -31.30 -15.75 16.04
C ALA A 550 -31.16 -16.44 14.67
N VAL A 551 -30.18 -17.33 14.55
CA VAL A 551 -29.93 -18.11 13.34
C VAL A 551 -30.15 -19.58 13.66
N ALA A 552 -30.90 -20.28 12.80
CA ALA A 552 -31.06 -21.73 12.92
C ALA A 552 -29.68 -22.44 12.86
N THR A 553 -29.60 -23.69 13.31
CA THR A 553 -28.34 -24.45 13.29
C THR A 553 -27.67 -24.38 11.92
N ILE A 554 -26.50 -23.76 11.89
CA ILE A 554 -25.63 -23.74 10.72
C ILE A 554 -25.10 -25.18 10.56
N ALA A 555 -25.39 -25.81 9.41
CA ALA A 555 -24.99 -27.18 9.12
C ALA A 555 -23.49 -27.40 9.39
N PRO A 556 -23.05 -28.60 9.82
CA PRO A 556 -21.74 -28.77 10.43
C PRO A 556 -20.64 -28.22 9.53
N LEU A 557 -19.82 -27.34 10.10
CA LEU A 557 -18.50 -27.01 9.56
C LEU A 557 -17.71 -28.33 9.56
N ILE A 558 -17.73 -29.07 8.45
CA ILE A 558 -17.03 -30.35 8.34
C ILE A 558 -15.55 -30.04 8.09
N GLY A 559 -14.74 -30.12 9.14
CA GLY A 559 -13.30 -29.91 9.10
C GLY A 559 -12.77 -29.45 10.46
N ASP A 560 -11.50 -29.69 10.75
CA ASP A 560 -10.86 -29.26 12.01
C ASP A 560 -10.67 -27.72 12.09
N SER A 561 -11.18 -26.96 11.11
CA SER A 561 -10.89 -25.55 10.88
C SER A 561 -12.15 -24.69 10.76
N LEU A 562 -12.05 -23.43 11.19
CA LEU A 562 -13.15 -22.46 11.27
C LEU A 562 -12.58 -21.04 11.14
N THR A 563 -13.35 -20.13 10.54
CA THR A 563 -13.18 -18.68 10.72
C THR A 563 -14.51 -18.03 11.04
N ALA A 564 -14.52 -17.09 11.99
CA ALA A 564 -15.61 -16.15 12.20
C ALA A 564 -15.07 -14.72 12.17
N GLN A 565 -15.75 -13.81 11.47
CA GLN A 565 -15.35 -12.41 11.39
C GLN A 565 -16.54 -11.46 11.29
N THR A 566 -16.32 -10.19 11.62
CA THR A 566 -17.33 -9.13 11.53
C THR A 566 -16.70 -7.76 11.80
N TRP A 567 -17.38 -6.70 11.34
CA TRP A 567 -17.14 -5.34 11.80
C TRP A 567 -17.96 -5.02 13.05
N ILE A 568 -17.32 -4.40 14.04
CA ILE A 568 -17.97 -3.99 15.30
C ILE A 568 -17.71 -2.53 15.65
N ARG A 569 -18.67 -1.90 16.31
CA ARG A 569 -18.52 -0.58 16.94
C ARG A 569 -19.23 -0.53 18.29
N THR A 570 -18.48 -0.65 19.39
CA THR A 570 -19.07 -0.70 20.74
C THR A 570 -19.46 0.69 21.25
N SER A 571 -20.64 0.85 21.88
CA SER A 571 -21.12 2.17 22.36
C SER A 571 -20.41 2.72 23.59
N GLU A 572 -19.93 1.85 24.48
CA GLU A 572 -19.18 2.18 25.71
C GLU A 572 -17.85 1.42 25.75
N SER A 573 -16.92 1.81 26.64
CA SER A 573 -15.75 0.98 26.93
C SER A 573 -16.26 -0.35 27.49
N ALA A 574 -16.28 -1.38 26.65
CA ALA A 574 -17.04 -2.61 26.85
C ALA A 574 -16.95 -3.12 28.30
N GLY A 575 -18.11 -3.41 28.88
CA GLY A 575 -18.23 -3.96 30.23
C GLY A 575 -17.56 -5.34 30.37
N ILE A 576 -17.87 -6.05 31.46
CA ILE A 576 -17.18 -7.31 31.80
C ILE A 576 -17.37 -8.38 30.70
N TRP A 577 -18.39 -8.29 29.83
CA TRP A 577 -18.59 -9.20 28.70
C TRP A 577 -19.66 -8.71 27.69
N ASN A 578 -19.27 -8.46 26.43
CA ASN A 578 -20.15 -8.07 25.30
C ASN A 578 -20.11 -9.15 24.19
N PRO A 579 -21.14 -10.01 24.05
CA PRO A 579 -21.16 -11.06 23.04
C PRO A 579 -21.41 -10.52 21.63
N ILE A 580 -20.66 -11.00 20.64
CA ILE A 580 -20.80 -10.57 19.23
C ILE A 580 -21.43 -11.69 18.41
N LEU A 581 -20.84 -12.89 18.45
CA LEU A 581 -21.32 -14.07 17.75
C LEU A 581 -21.11 -15.29 18.64
N THR A 582 -22.14 -16.09 18.88
CA THR A 582 -22.07 -17.26 19.76
C THR A 582 -22.77 -18.46 19.15
N GLN A 583 -22.15 -19.64 19.26
CA GLN A 583 -22.77 -20.93 18.94
C GLN A 583 -22.19 -21.99 19.89
N ASN A 584 -22.98 -22.56 20.79
CA ASN A 584 -22.50 -23.58 21.74
C ASN A 584 -23.61 -24.57 22.16
N ALA A 585 -23.30 -25.88 22.06
CA ALA A 585 -24.01 -26.96 22.77
C ALA A 585 -23.05 -28.07 23.25
N GLY A 586 -22.07 -27.72 24.07
CA GLY A 586 -20.96 -28.57 24.50
C GLY A 586 -19.69 -28.22 23.72
N ASP A 587 -19.72 -28.43 22.41
CA ASP A 587 -18.75 -27.86 21.47
C ASP A 587 -19.28 -26.52 20.96
N GLY A 588 -18.39 -25.56 20.70
CA GLY A 588 -18.81 -24.20 20.38
C GLY A 588 -17.70 -23.25 20.00
N TYR A 589 -18.11 -22.09 19.51
CA TYR A 589 -17.24 -20.92 19.38
C TYR A 589 -18.00 -19.68 19.81
N TYR A 590 -17.22 -18.68 20.18
CA TYR A 590 -17.74 -17.43 20.67
C TYR A 590 -16.77 -16.32 20.37
N PHE A 591 -17.35 -15.21 19.96
CA PHE A 591 -16.66 -13.98 19.70
C PHE A 591 -17.25 -12.92 20.61
N TYR A 592 -16.40 -12.24 21.40
CA TYR A 592 -16.86 -11.27 22.37
C TYR A 592 -15.80 -10.20 22.66
N VAL A 593 -16.21 -9.12 23.33
CA VAL A 593 -15.32 -8.10 23.89
C VAL A 593 -15.50 -8.09 25.40
N SER A 594 -14.41 -8.24 26.18
CA SER A 594 -14.46 -8.13 27.65
C SER A 594 -13.47 -7.10 28.14
N SER A 595 -13.95 -6.14 28.94
CA SER A 595 -13.13 -5.06 29.48
C SER A 595 -12.36 -4.32 28.38
N GLY A 596 -13.02 -4.11 27.24
CA GLY A 596 -12.44 -3.52 26.02
C GLY A 596 -11.52 -4.43 25.21
N ARG A 597 -11.28 -5.69 25.58
CA ARG A 597 -10.38 -6.60 24.86
C ARG A 597 -11.19 -7.60 24.03
N PRO A 598 -11.08 -7.58 22.69
CA PRO A 598 -11.66 -8.63 21.86
C PRO A 598 -11.03 -9.99 22.17
N ALA A 599 -11.85 -11.03 22.13
CA ALA A 599 -11.46 -12.40 22.39
C ALA A 599 -12.23 -13.35 21.48
N PHE A 600 -11.53 -14.36 20.98
CA PHE A 600 -12.13 -15.47 20.24
C PHE A 600 -11.81 -16.76 20.98
N TYR A 601 -12.84 -17.55 21.25
CA TYR A 601 -12.67 -18.81 21.97
C TYR A 601 -13.44 -19.94 21.33
N VAL A 602 -12.86 -21.13 21.45
CA VAL A 602 -13.40 -22.39 20.94
C VAL A 602 -13.47 -23.41 22.07
N VAL A 603 -14.57 -24.15 22.13
CA VAL A 603 -14.83 -25.22 23.11
C VAL A 603 -14.85 -26.55 22.38
N VAL A 604 -14.09 -27.52 22.90
CA VAL A 604 -14.05 -28.92 22.42
C VAL A 604 -14.16 -29.86 23.61
N GLY A 605 -15.28 -30.57 23.71
CA GLY A 605 -15.64 -31.48 24.80
C GLY A 605 -15.80 -30.74 26.13
N ALA A 606 -14.83 -30.93 27.03
CA ALA A 606 -14.79 -30.27 28.34
C ALA A 606 -13.65 -29.23 28.47
N SER A 607 -12.90 -29.00 27.37
CA SER A 607 -11.78 -28.07 27.30
C SER A 607 -12.14 -26.87 26.44
N PHE A 608 -11.49 -25.74 26.73
CA PHE A 608 -11.58 -24.54 25.89
C PHE A 608 -10.18 -23.99 25.63
N VAL A 609 -10.04 -23.33 24.48
CA VAL A 609 -8.86 -22.53 24.11
C VAL A 609 -9.37 -21.14 23.75
N GLU A 610 -8.61 -20.12 24.13
CA GLU A 610 -9.02 -18.73 23.98
C GLU A 610 -7.83 -17.87 23.59
N ALA A 611 -8.00 -17.07 22.54
CA ALA A 611 -7.06 -16.05 22.11
C ALA A 611 -7.63 -14.67 22.49
N VAL A 612 -6.86 -13.86 23.24
CA VAL A 612 -7.30 -12.58 23.80
C VAL A 612 -6.33 -11.46 23.45
N SER A 613 -6.82 -10.41 22.79
CA SER A 613 -6.01 -9.23 22.50
C SER A 613 -5.44 -8.63 23.77
N THR A 614 -4.15 -8.32 23.83
CA THR A 614 -3.52 -7.59 24.96
C THR A 614 -3.91 -6.11 25.00
N GLN A 615 -4.50 -5.60 23.92
CA GLN A 615 -4.88 -4.20 23.73
C GLN A 615 -6.38 -4.02 23.84
N THR A 616 -6.80 -2.87 24.36
CA THR A 616 -8.21 -2.48 24.41
C THR A 616 -8.62 -1.71 23.15
N ILE A 617 -9.81 -1.99 22.63
CA ILE A 617 -10.45 -1.18 21.58
C ILE A 617 -11.17 0.02 22.19
N ASN A 618 -11.26 1.12 21.44
CA ASN A 618 -11.96 2.31 21.87
C ASN A 618 -13.45 2.22 21.55
N ALA A 619 -14.28 2.82 22.41
CA ALA A 619 -15.70 2.96 22.12
C ALA A 619 -15.93 3.90 20.92
N ASN A 620 -17.03 3.67 20.20
CA ASN A 620 -17.52 4.45 19.07
C ASN A 620 -16.56 4.49 17.85
N GLN A 621 -15.60 3.56 17.78
CA GLN A 621 -14.74 3.33 16.63
C GLN A 621 -15.05 1.96 16.00
N TRP A 622 -15.05 1.90 14.67
CA TRP A 622 -15.18 0.64 13.94
C TRP A 622 -13.88 -0.15 14.02
N TYR A 623 -13.99 -1.45 14.30
CA TYR A 623 -12.90 -2.41 14.23
C TYR A 623 -13.37 -3.61 13.44
N HIS A 624 -12.53 -4.14 12.56
CA HIS A 624 -12.74 -5.47 12.01
C HIS A 624 -12.08 -6.48 12.94
N ILE A 625 -12.81 -7.53 13.29
CA ILE A 625 -12.32 -8.58 14.18
C ILE A 625 -12.53 -9.93 13.51
N ALA A 626 -11.51 -10.78 13.58
CA ALA A 626 -11.58 -12.14 13.05
C ALA A 626 -10.94 -13.14 14.01
N GLY A 627 -11.53 -14.32 14.08
CA GLY A 627 -11.04 -15.46 14.84
C GLY A 627 -10.91 -16.66 13.92
N THR A 628 -9.75 -17.32 13.91
CA THR A 628 -9.51 -18.53 13.11
C THR A 628 -9.07 -19.69 13.97
N ASN A 629 -9.42 -20.90 13.57
CA ASN A 629 -8.87 -22.16 14.06
C ASN A 629 -8.45 -22.97 12.83
N ASP A 630 -7.20 -23.39 12.75
CA ASP A 630 -6.64 -24.15 11.62
C ASP A 630 -6.43 -25.65 11.91
N GLY A 631 -6.96 -26.14 13.04
CA GLY A 631 -6.72 -27.50 13.53
C GLY A 631 -5.54 -27.60 14.51
N SER A 632 -4.60 -26.66 14.45
CA SER A 632 -3.39 -26.63 15.28
C SER A 632 -3.27 -25.36 16.13
N TYR A 633 -3.84 -24.25 15.66
CA TYR A 633 -3.77 -22.95 16.30
C TYR A 633 -5.10 -22.22 16.26
N LEU A 634 -5.46 -21.60 17.38
CA LEU A 634 -6.52 -20.61 17.50
C LEU A 634 -5.89 -19.22 17.44
N LYS A 635 -6.32 -18.37 16.51
CA LYS A 635 -5.75 -17.03 16.31
C LYS A 635 -6.83 -15.96 16.36
N LEU A 636 -6.48 -14.80 16.90
CA LEU A 636 -7.30 -13.60 16.94
C LEU A 636 -6.64 -12.47 16.14
N TYR A 637 -7.41 -11.81 15.30
CA TYR A 637 -7.01 -10.67 14.49
C TYR A 637 -7.88 -9.46 14.82
N ILE A 638 -7.28 -8.27 14.82
CA ILE A 638 -7.98 -6.99 14.89
C ILE A 638 -7.36 -6.08 13.83
N ASP A 639 -8.21 -5.54 12.97
CA ASP A 639 -7.84 -4.75 11.79
C ASP A 639 -6.73 -5.47 10.99
N GLY A 640 -6.98 -6.74 10.68
CA GLY A 640 -6.18 -7.59 9.80
C GLY A 640 -4.97 -8.17 10.50
N GLN A 641 -4.52 -7.55 11.59
CA GLN A 641 -3.27 -7.87 12.25
C GLN A 641 -3.45 -8.93 13.34
N LEU A 642 -2.59 -9.95 13.35
CA LEU A 642 -2.56 -10.97 14.41
C LEU A 642 -2.32 -10.33 15.79
N LYS A 643 -3.19 -10.62 16.76
CA LYS A 643 -3.09 -10.11 18.14
C LYS A 643 -2.75 -11.18 19.15
N ASP A 644 -3.17 -12.41 18.91
CA ASP A 644 -2.89 -13.53 19.79
C ASP A 644 -3.01 -14.86 19.06
N SER A 645 -2.29 -15.88 19.52
CA SER A 645 -2.26 -17.22 18.94
C SER A 645 -2.00 -18.27 20.01
N GLU A 646 -2.87 -19.26 20.11
CA GLU A 646 -2.80 -20.34 21.10
C GLU A 646 -2.86 -21.71 20.42
N SER A 647 -2.17 -22.70 20.99
CA SER A 647 -2.25 -24.07 20.46
C SER A 647 -3.65 -24.65 20.65
N SER A 648 -4.21 -25.17 19.57
CA SER A 648 -5.54 -25.77 19.51
C SER A 648 -5.45 -27.24 19.07
N SER A 649 -6.50 -28.00 19.36
CA SER A 649 -6.64 -29.41 18.89
C SER A 649 -7.75 -29.56 17.86
N GLY A 650 -8.14 -28.45 17.22
CA GLY A 650 -9.17 -28.37 16.19
C GLY A 650 -10.56 -28.03 16.70
N PHE A 651 -11.57 -28.42 15.93
CA PHE A 651 -12.98 -28.10 16.14
C PHE A 651 -13.85 -29.27 15.64
N LEU A 652 -14.82 -29.72 16.44
CA LEU A 652 -15.62 -30.92 16.13
C LEU A 652 -17.00 -30.60 15.51
N GLY A 653 -17.28 -29.33 15.21
CA GLY A 653 -18.58 -28.86 14.75
C GLY A 653 -19.57 -28.57 15.88
N VAL A 654 -20.64 -27.83 15.58
CA VAL A 654 -21.68 -27.43 16.56
C VAL A 654 -23.06 -27.74 16.02
N SER A 655 -23.98 -28.16 16.89
CA SER A 655 -25.36 -28.54 16.52
C SER A 655 -26.45 -27.65 17.14
N SER A 656 -26.06 -26.50 17.72
CA SER A 656 -26.98 -25.50 18.28
C SER A 656 -27.31 -24.40 17.28
N ASN A 657 -28.30 -23.57 17.62
CA ASN A 657 -28.51 -22.28 16.95
C ASN A 657 -27.31 -21.37 17.20
N ALA A 658 -27.05 -20.48 16.23
CA ALA A 658 -26.10 -19.39 16.37
C ALA A 658 -26.85 -18.09 16.72
N PHE A 659 -26.18 -17.21 17.45
CA PHE A 659 -26.74 -15.93 17.89
C PHE A 659 -25.75 -14.80 17.61
N ILE A 660 -26.22 -13.75 16.95
CA ILE A 660 -25.47 -12.52 16.73
C ILE A 660 -25.99 -11.48 17.72
N GLY A 661 -25.10 -10.88 18.49
CA GLY A 661 -25.43 -9.87 19.49
C GLY A 661 -25.92 -10.40 20.84
N CYS A 662 -25.92 -11.71 21.10
CA CYS A 662 -26.23 -12.23 22.44
C CYS A 662 -25.51 -13.53 22.82
N GLU A 663 -25.48 -13.80 24.13
CA GLU A 663 -25.30 -15.14 24.69
C GLU A 663 -26.56 -15.51 25.48
N PRO A 664 -27.35 -16.47 24.98
CA PRO A 664 -28.70 -16.70 25.46
C PRO A 664 -28.76 -17.37 26.84
N THR A 665 -27.71 -18.08 27.27
CA THR A 665 -27.70 -18.81 28.56
C THR A 665 -27.63 -17.85 29.73
N SER A 666 -26.78 -16.83 29.62
CA SER A 666 -26.51 -15.82 30.63
C SER A 666 -27.33 -14.54 30.43
N GLN A 667 -28.09 -14.47 29.34
CA GLN A 667 -28.88 -13.30 28.93
C GLN A 667 -28.02 -12.02 28.86
N LEU A 668 -26.89 -12.15 28.15
CA LEU A 668 -25.98 -11.04 27.88
C LEU A 668 -26.20 -10.56 26.45
N TYR A 669 -26.19 -9.24 26.24
CA TYR A 669 -26.56 -8.61 24.97
C TYR A 669 -25.51 -7.58 24.56
N TYR A 670 -25.26 -7.49 23.27
CA TYR A 670 -24.31 -6.55 22.68
C TYR A 670 -24.85 -5.13 22.73
N ASN A 671 -23.99 -4.17 23.06
CA ASN A 671 -24.31 -2.74 22.97
C ASN A 671 -23.37 -2.07 21.97
N GLY A 672 -23.90 -1.75 20.79
CA GLY A 672 -23.12 -1.19 19.68
C GLY A 672 -23.71 -1.51 18.32
N LEU A 673 -22.88 -1.34 17.28
CA LEU A 673 -23.20 -1.73 15.91
C LEU A 673 -22.43 -3.00 15.53
N ILE A 674 -23.09 -3.91 14.81
CA ILE A 674 -22.47 -5.07 14.15
C ILE A 674 -22.79 -5.00 12.66
N ASP A 675 -21.79 -5.28 11.84
CA ASP A 675 -21.85 -5.25 10.38
C ASP A 675 -21.10 -6.46 9.79
N ASP A 676 -21.57 -6.95 8.64
CA ASP A 676 -20.85 -7.89 7.77
C ASP A 676 -20.32 -9.16 8.47
N VAL A 677 -21.21 -9.94 9.08
CA VAL A 677 -20.86 -11.15 9.85
C VAL A 677 -20.65 -12.35 8.92
N ARG A 678 -19.43 -12.92 8.89
CA ARG A 678 -19.09 -14.09 8.05
C ARG A 678 -18.59 -15.28 8.85
N ILE A 679 -18.90 -16.47 8.35
CA ILE A 679 -18.41 -17.75 8.87
C ILE A 679 -17.85 -18.59 7.71
N TYR A 680 -16.63 -19.10 7.88
CA TYR A 680 -15.98 -20.02 6.93
C TYR A 680 -15.69 -21.38 7.59
N ASN A 681 -15.69 -22.45 6.78
CA ASN A 681 -15.28 -23.80 7.18
C ASN A 681 -13.77 -24.06 7.01
N ARG A 682 -12.96 -23.00 6.90
CA ARG A 682 -11.50 -23.03 6.83
C ARG A 682 -10.91 -21.89 7.65
N ALA A 683 -9.62 -21.98 7.95
CA ALA A 683 -8.87 -20.83 8.44
C ALA A 683 -8.59 -19.86 7.27
N VAL A 684 -9.07 -18.64 7.40
CA VAL A 684 -8.80 -17.54 6.45
C VAL A 684 -7.44 -16.93 6.78
N SER A 685 -6.67 -16.58 5.75
CA SER A 685 -5.32 -16.04 5.94
C SER A 685 -5.33 -14.55 6.34
N GLU A 686 -4.25 -14.08 6.97
CA GLU A 686 -4.06 -12.67 7.32
C GLU A 686 -4.25 -11.74 6.11
N SER A 687 -3.67 -12.14 4.97
CA SER A 687 -3.78 -11.38 3.72
C SER A 687 -5.20 -11.26 3.17
N GLU A 688 -6.07 -12.23 3.47
CA GLU A 688 -7.48 -12.18 3.10
C GLU A 688 -8.26 -11.23 4.02
N PHE A 689 -7.94 -11.16 5.32
CA PHE A 689 -8.53 -10.17 6.22
C PHE A 689 -8.14 -8.75 5.85
N GLU A 690 -6.87 -8.51 5.51
CA GLU A 690 -6.42 -7.20 5.00
C GLU A 690 -7.16 -6.80 3.72
N ASN A 691 -7.44 -7.74 2.81
CA ASN A 691 -8.21 -7.47 1.60
C ASN A 691 -9.68 -7.16 1.90
N ILE A 692 -10.26 -7.68 2.99
CA ILE A 692 -11.63 -7.36 3.39
C ILE A 692 -11.69 -5.96 4.01
N GLU A 693 -10.66 -5.58 4.77
CA GLU A 693 -10.57 -4.26 5.39
C GLU A 693 -10.26 -3.14 4.43
N ASN A 694 -9.40 -3.43 3.46
CA ASN A 694 -9.05 -2.54 2.38
C ASN A 694 -9.05 -3.30 1.05
N PRO A 695 -10.22 -3.47 0.42
CA PRO A 695 -10.34 -4.14 -0.88
C PRO A 695 -9.45 -3.53 -1.96
N THR A 696 -9.13 -2.24 -1.84
CA THR A 696 -8.28 -1.52 -2.79
C THR A 696 -6.78 -1.80 -2.60
N ALA A 697 -6.35 -2.30 -1.43
CA ALA A 697 -4.93 -2.63 -1.17
C ALA A 697 -4.37 -3.66 -2.15
N ARG A 698 -5.23 -4.52 -2.72
CA ARG A 698 -4.83 -5.53 -3.70
C ARG A 698 -4.32 -4.91 -5.00
N TRP A 699 -4.65 -3.66 -5.34
CA TRP A 699 -4.07 -2.98 -6.51
C TRP A 699 -2.55 -2.81 -6.38
N GLY A 700 -2.01 -2.81 -5.16
CA GLY A 700 -0.56 -2.84 -4.93
C GLY A 700 0.09 -4.23 -5.01
N LYS A 701 -0.67 -5.29 -5.34
CA LYS A 701 -0.19 -6.69 -5.35
C LYS A 701 -0.07 -7.19 -6.79
N LYS A 702 1.12 -7.69 -7.17
CA LYS A 702 1.40 -8.32 -8.48
C LYS A 702 0.30 -9.31 -8.90
N SER A 703 -0.14 -10.17 -7.97
CA SER A 703 -1.12 -11.24 -8.23
C SER A 703 -2.51 -10.74 -8.62
N SER A 704 -2.83 -9.46 -8.42
CA SER A 704 -4.10 -8.86 -8.82
C SER A 704 -4.08 -8.40 -10.28
N TRP A 705 -2.90 -8.35 -10.89
CA TRP A 705 -2.67 -7.88 -12.25
C TRP A 705 -2.22 -9.02 -13.16
N ARG A 706 -2.29 -8.79 -14.45
CA ARG A 706 -1.69 -9.62 -15.50
C ARG A 706 -1.24 -8.71 -16.64
N ALA A 707 -0.44 -9.24 -17.55
CA ALA A 707 -0.25 -8.58 -18.84
C ALA A 707 -1.57 -8.59 -19.64
N SER A 708 -1.85 -7.53 -20.41
CA SER A 708 -2.95 -7.50 -21.37
C SER A 708 -2.91 -8.69 -22.33
N VAL A 709 -4.04 -9.09 -22.89
CA VAL A 709 -4.08 -10.18 -23.88
C VAL A 709 -3.34 -9.74 -25.13
N TYR A 710 -3.60 -8.51 -25.57
CA TYR A 710 -3.05 -7.98 -26.81
C TYR A 710 -1.83 -7.11 -26.58
N ARG A 711 -0.93 -7.16 -27.56
CA ARG A 711 0.13 -6.17 -27.68
C ARG A 711 -0.51 -4.81 -27.96
N ASN A 712 0.02 -3.79 -27.30
CA ASN A 712 -0.47 -2.42 -27.15
C ASN A 712 -1.60 -2.25 -26.14
N GLY A 713 -1.87 -3.26 -25.32
CA GLY A 713 -2.97 -3.17 -24.36
C GLY A 713 -4.33 -3.36 -25.03
N SER A 714 -5.37 -3.12 -24.24
CA SER A 714 -6.78 -3.32 -24.57
C SER A 714 -7.63 -2.07 -24.25
N PRO A 715 -7.17 -0.83 -24.51
CA PRO A 715 -7.89 0.36 -24.05
C PRO A 715 -9.31 0.43 -24.63
N GLY A 716 -10.29 0.52 -23.73
CA GLY A 716 -11.72 0.52 -23.98
C GLY A 716 -12.37 -0.87 -23.99
N TRP A 717 -11.64 -1.95 -23.69
CA TRP A 717 -12.12 -3.32 -23.86
C TRP A 717 -11.77 -4.22 -22.66
N ASP A 718 -12.70 -5.11 -22.32
CA ASP A 718 -12.47 -6.14 -21.30
C ASP A 718 -11.83 -7.39 -21.90
N ASP A 719 -10.58 -7.65 -21.52
CA ASP A 719 -9.81 -8.82 -21.93
C ASP A 719 -10.08 -10.07 -21.06
N SER A 720 -10.97 -9.99 -20.07
CA SER A 720 -11.23 -11.05 -19.10
C SER A 720 -11.73 -12.33 -19.75
N GLY A 721 -11.19 -13.47 -19.32
CA GLY A 721 -11.58 -14.79 -19.82
C GLY A 721 -11.07 -15.16 -21.21
N ILE A 722 -10.41 -14.24 -21.96
CA ILE A 722 -9.80 -14.58 -23.26
C ILE A 722 -8.56 -15.46 -23.08
N LEU A 723 -7.73 -15.12 -22.10
CA LEU A 723 -6.62 -15.93 -21.62
C LEU A 723 -6.90 -16.33 -20.18
N PRO A 724 -6.43 -17.52 -19.76
CA PRO A 724 -6.53 -17.90 -18.36
C PRO A 724 -5.64 -16.99 -17.49
N ASN A 725 -5.97 -16.92 -16.20
CA ASN A 725 -5.22 -16.08 -15.26
C ASN A 725 -3.78 -16.60 -15.07
N PRO A 726 -2.79 -15.73 -14.81
CA PRO A 726 -1.42 -16.16 -14.55
C PRO A 726 -1.35 -17.27 -13.50
N GLY A 727 -0.66 -18.37 -13.85
CA GLY A 727 -0.54 -19.54 -12.98
C GLY A 727 -1.61 -20.62 -13.19
N ALA A 728 -2.62 -20.38 -14.03
CA ALA A 728 -3.64 -21.38 -14.35
C ALA A 728 -3.10 -22.57 -15.17
N VAL A 729 -2.15 -22.32 -16.09
CA VAL A 729 -1.39 -23.38 -16.77
C VAL A 729 0.09 -23.14 -16.55
N VAL A 730 0.77 -24.12 -15.98
CA VAL A 730 2.16 -23.97 -15.54
C VAL A 730 3.06 -25.07 -16.07
N ILE A 731 4.34 -24.75 -16.23
CA ILE A 731 5.41 -25.74 -16.43
C ILE A 731 5.58 -26.48 -15.10
N ASN A 732 5.11 -27.72 -15.04
CA ASN A 732 5.00 -28.48 -13.80
C ASN A 732 6.25 -29.28 -13.48
N GLU A 733 6.78 -30.00 -14.46
CA GLU A 733 7.98 -30.83 -14.33
C GLU A 733 8.69 -30.92 -15.69
N LEU A 734 10.01 -31.08 -15.71
CA LEU A 734 10.79 -31.30 -16.91
C LEU A 734 12.00 -32.22 -16.67
N MET A 735 12.40 -32.94 -17.71
CA MET A 735 13.62 -33.74 -17.77
C MET A 735 14.55 -33.17 -18.83
N SER A 736 15.79 -32.88 -18.47
CA SER A 736 16.82 -32.31 -19.38
C SER A 736 18.10 -33.15 -19.48
N HIS A 737 18.14 -34.32 -18.83
CA HIS A 737 19.34 -35.17 -18.80
C HIS A 737 18.94 -36.64 -18.61
N SER A 738 18.28 -37.20 -19.60
CA SER A 738 17.88 -38.60 -19.64
C SER A 738 19.03 -39.55 -20.00
N ASN A 739 19.11 -40.74 -19.37
CA ASN A 739 20.16 -41.74 -19.66
C ASN A 739 19.82 -42.63 -20.88
N ALA A 740 18.54 -42.92 -21.10
CA ALA A 740 18.09 -43.90 -22.09
C ALA A 740 16.67 -43.65 -22.67
N GLY A 741 16.07 -42.48 -22.40
CA GLY A 741 14.76 -42.06 -22.92
C GLY A 741 14.85 -40.63 -23.48
N PRO A 742 13.76 -40.06 -24.01
CA PRO A 742 13.71 -38.66 -24.38
C PRO A 742 13.56 -37.74 -23.17
N ASP A 743 14.07 -36.53 -23.31
CA ASP A 743 13.74 -35.39 -22.44
C ASP A 743 12.28 -34.98 -22.63
N TRP A 744 11.71 -34.24 -21.69
CA TRP A 744 10.29 -33.90 -21.72
C TRP A 744 9.96 -32.66 -20.90
N ILE A 745 8.84 -32.03 -21.23
CA ILE A 745 8.23 -30.90 -20.51
C ILE A 745 6.80 -31.29 -20.19
N GLU A 746 6.40 -31.14 -18.94
CA GLU A 746 5.04 -31.35 -18.48
C GLU A 746 4.37 -30.02 -18.14
N LEU A 747 3.13 -29.87 -18.58
CA LEU A 747 2.24 -28.79 -18.20
C LEU A 747 1.19 -29.30 -17.21
N TYR A 748 0.75 -28.43 -16.30
CA TYR A 748 -0.33 -28.71 -15.35
C TYR A 748 -1.36 -27.59 -15.38
N ASN A 749 -2.64 -27.97 -15.38
CA ASN A 749 -3.76 -27.06 -15.18
C ASN A 749 -4.07 -26.96 -13.68
N THR A 750 -3.84 -25.80 -13.08
CA THR A 750 -4.07 -25.59 -11.64
C THR A 750 -5.52 -25.23 -11.30
N THR A 751 -6.43 -25.28 -12.27
CA THR A 751 -7.81 -24.83 -12.11
C THR A 751 -8.78 -26.01 -12.15
N ASP A 752 -9.97 -25.78 -11.60
CA ASP A 752 -11.06 -26.76 -11.58
C ASP A 752 -11.86 -26.82 -12.88
N GLU A 753 -11.40 -26.12 -13.93
CA GLU A 753 -12.04 -26.09 -15.24
C GLU A 753 -11.05 -26.49 -16.34
N PRO A 754 -11.49 -27.16 -17.42
CA PRO A 754 -10.62 -27.53 -18.53
C PRO A 754 -10.10 -26.28 -19.28
N ILE A 755 -8.80 -26.27 -19.62
CA ILE A 755 -8.17 -25.15 -20.34
C ILE A 755 -7.69 -25.60 -21.72
N ASN A 756 -8.18 -24.91 -22.76
CA ASN A 756 -7.70 -25.08 -24.13
C ASN A 756 -6.38 -24.33 -24.33
N ILE A 757 -5.32 -25.09 -24.58
CA ILE A 757 -3.97 -24.60 -24.87
C ILE A 757 -3.56 -24.84 -26.33
N GLY A 758 -4.52 -25.22 -27.18
CA GLY A 758 -4.27 -25.40 -28.60
C GLY A 758 -3.75 -24.11 -29.24
N GLY A 759 -2.69 -24.24 -30.03
CA GLY A 759 -2.03 -23.11 -30.68
C GLY A 759 -1.04 -22.33 -29.80
N TRP A 760 -0.85 -22.72 -28.53
CA TRP A 760 0.19 -22.19 -27.64
C TRP A 760 1.57 -22.69 -28.02
N PHE A 761 2.63 -22.11 -27.43
CA PHE A 761 4.01 -22.45 -27.80
C PHE A 761 4.87 -22.87 -26.61
N LEU A 762 5.69 -23.89 -26.83
CA LEU A 762 6.81 -24.28 -25.98
C LEU A 762 8.15 -23.83 -26.59
N SER A 763 9.07 -23.38 -25.73
CA SER A 763 10.46 -23.11 -26.12
C SER A 763 11.45 -23.23 -24.94
N ASP A 764 12.73 -23.15 -25.27
CA ASP A 764 13.89 -23.16 -24.36
C ASP A 764 14.50 -21.75 -24.14
N ASN A 765 13.90 -20.70 -24.73
CA ASN A 765 14.55 -19.39 -24.86
C ASN A 765 13.53 -18.24 -24.98
N ASP A 766 13.64 -17.26 -24.09
CA ASP A 766 12.75 -16.10 -23.99
C ASP A 766 13.34 -14.78 -24.51
N LYS A 767 14.52 -14.81 -25.15
CA LYS A 767 15.22 -13.58 -25.56
C LYS A 767 14.51 -12.77 -26.64
N SER A 768 13.63 -13.39 -27.42
CA SER A 768 12.83 -12.72 -28.45
C SER A 768 11.62 -13.57 -28.84
N GLU A 769 10.60 -12.96 -29.45
CA GLU A 769 9.40 -13.70 -29.87
C GLU A 769 9.68 -14.87 -30.82
N PRO A 770 10.56 -14.76 -31.84
CA PRO A 770 10.91 -15.93 -32.65
C PRO A 770 11.50 -17.09 -31.84
N ASN A 771 12.19 -16.80 -30.73
CA ASN A 771 12.70 -17.84 -29.83
C ASN A 771 11.61 -18.43 -28.93
N LEU A 772 10.48 -17.75 -28.76
CA LEU A 772 9.31 -18.22 -27.98
C LEU A 772 8.35 -19.09 -28.80
N MET A 773 8.46 -19.06 -30.14
CA MET A 773 7.57 -19.77 -31.07
C MET A 773 8.22 -21.01 -31.69
N LYS A 774 8.84 -21.87 -30.88
CA LYS A 774 9.59 -23.04 -31.39
C LYS A 774 8.72 -24.27 -31.65
N TYR A 775 7.91 -24.68 -30.67
CA TYR A 775 6.97 -25.78 -30.82
C TYR A 775 5.55 -25.30 -30.58
N ARG A 776 4.66 -25.42 -31.56
CA ARG A 776 3.24 -25.04 -31.50
C ARG A 776 2.39 -26.25 -31.11
N ILE A 777 1.67 -26.14 -30.02
CA ILE A 777 0.73 -27.15 -29.54
C ILE A 777 -0.44 -27.25 -30.52
N ALA A 778 -0.89 -28.47 -30.84
CA ALA A 778 -1.94 -28.70 -31.81
C ALA A 778 -3.27 -28.01 -31.43
N ASP A 779 -3.98 -27.46 -32.42
CA ASP A 779 -5.26 -26.80 -32.20
C ASP A 779 -6.29 -27.75 -31.55
N GLY A 780 -7.04 -27.25 -30.57
CA GLY A 780 -8.03 -28.02 -29.80
C GLY A 780 -7.47 -28.86 -28.65
N THR A 781 -6.16 -28.85 -28.42
CA THR A 781 -5.54 -29.50 -27.25
C THR A 781 -6.05 -28.85 -25.97
N THR A 782 -6.61 -29.66 -25.07
CA THR A 782 -7.17 -29.23 -23.79
C THR A 782 -6.50 -30.01 -22.68
N ILE A 783 -6.18 -29.34 -21.56
CA ILE A 783 -5.80 -30.00 -20.31
C ILE A 783 -7.04 -29.96 -19.42
N ASP A 784 -7.52 -31.12 -18.95
CA ASP A 784 -8.67 -31.20 -18.06
C ASP A 784 -8.36 -30.55 -16.69
N ALA A 785 -9.40 -30.32 -15.89
CA ALA A 785 -9.28 -29.73 -14.56
C ALA A 785 -8.32 -30.54 -13.68
N ASN A 786 -7.34 -29.87 -13.07
CA ASN A 786 -6.30 -30.50 -12.23
C ASN A 786 -5.55 -31.66 -12.92
N ASP A 787 -5.43 -31.62 -14.26
CA ASP A 787 -4.78 -32.68 -15.05
C ASP A 787 -3.43 -32.22 -15.64
N TYR A 788 -2.67 -33.20 -16.15
CA TYR A 788 -1.30 -33.02 -16.67
C TYR A 788 -1.24 -33.26 -18.18
N LEU A 789 -0.24 -32.67 -18.83
CA LEU A 789 0.07 -32.97 -20.24
C LEU A 789 1.57 -32.95 -20.48
N VAL A 790 2.10 -34.08 -20.96
CA VAL A 790 3.54 -34.28 -21.18
C VAL A 790 3.87 -34.20 -22.67
N PHE A 791 4.86 -33.39 -23.02
CA PHE A 791 5.47 -33.31 -24.34
C PHE A 791 6.88 -33.90 -24.29
N TYR A 792 7.20 -34.82 -25.19
CA TYR A 792 8.51 -35.46 -25.26
C TYR A 792 9.34 -34.89 -26.40
N GLN A 793 10.64 -34.82 -26.17
CA GLN A 793 11.59 -34.24 -27.10
C GLN A 793 11.56 -34.92 -28.46
N ASP A 794 11.64 -36.25 -28.50
CA ASP A 794 11.80 -37.02 -29.74
C ASP A 794 10.51 -37.21 -30.54
N THR A 795 9.33 -37.10 -29.89
CA THR A 795 8.03 -37.20 -30.57
C THR A 795 7.44 -35.84 -30.92
N ASP A 796 7.71 -34.81 -30.13
CA ASP A 796 7.07 -33.50 -30.22
C ASP A 796 8.09 -32.41 -30.63
N PHE A 797 8.73 -31.77 -29.66
CA PHE A 797 9.42 -30.49 -29.87
C PHE A 797 10.82 -30.55 -30.50
N ASN A 798 11.37 -31.76 -30.71
CA ASN A 798 12.57 -32.03 -31.51
C ASN A 798 12.29 -33.01 -32.66
N ASN A 799 11.03 -33.17 -33.05
CA ASN A 799 10.63 -34.01 -34.18
C ASN A 799 10.24 -33.16 -35.39
N PRO A 800 11.11 -33.00 -36.41
CA PRO A 800 10.77 -32.24 -37.61
C PRO A 800 9.59 -32.81 -38.43
N GLY A 801 9.15 -34.04 -38.13
CA GLY A 801 7.96 -34.65 -38.72
C GLY A 801 6.66 -34.25 -38.04
N ASP A 802 6.72 -33.68 -36.84
CA ASP A 802 5.55 -33.13 -36.15
C ASP A 802 5.20 -31.74 -36.72
N PRO A 803 3.95 -31.49 -37.15
CA PRO A 803 3.55 -30.19 -37.69
C PRO A 803 3.71 -29.01 -36.73
N GLY A 804 3.70 -29.26 -35.43
CA GLY A 804 3.93 -28.27 -34.37
C GLY A 804 5.38 -27.89 -34.21
N CYS A 805 6.33 -28.74 -34.63
CA CYS A 805 7.77 -28.47 -34.53
C CYS A 805 8.24 -27.48 -35.61
N LEU A 806 8.11 -26.18 -35.32
CA LEU A 806 8.52 -25.09 -36.21
C LEU A 806 10.04 -24.90 -36.21
N VAL A 807 10.65 -24.98 -35.03
CA VAL A 807 12.09 -24.94 -34.82
C VAL A 807 12.45 -26.03 -33.81
N PRO A 808 13.11 -27.13 -34.23
CA PRO A 808 13.50 -28.19 -33.30
C PRO A 808 14.41 -27.66 -32.19
N PHE A 809 14.14 -28.07 -30.95
CA PHE A 809 14.99 -27.75 -29.81
C PHE A 809 15.11 -28.94 -28.84
N ALA A 810 16.10 -28.88 -27.95
CA ALA A 810 16.37 -29.89 -26.94
C ALA A 810 16.72 -29.20 -25.63
N LEU A 811 16.40 -29.83 -24.51
CA LEU A 811 16.72 -29.26 -23.21
C LEU A 811 18.20 -29.47 -22.86
N SER A 812 18.85 -28.45 -22.34
CA SER A 812 20.27 -28.51 -21.94
C SER A 812 20.44 -29.11 -20.56
N GLU A 813 21.19 -30.22 -20.47
CA GLU A 813 21.61 -30.84 -19.19
C GLU A 813 22.41 -29.89 -18.28
N ASN A 814 23.00 -28.83 -18.86
CA ASN A 814 23.75 -27.80 -18.16
C ASN A 814 22.86 -26.69 -17.55
N GLY A 815 21.56 -26.73 -17.80
CA GLY A 815 20.57 -25.77 -17.34
C GLY A 815 20.32 -24.64 -18.33
N GLU A 816 19.06 -24.21 -18.40
CA GLU A 816 18.55 -23.14 -19.24
C GLU A 816 17.12 -22.75 -18.80
N LYS A 817 16.26 -22.32 -19.73
CA LYS A 817 14.86 -21.98 -19.48
C LYS A 817 13.92 -22.95 -20.18
N ALA A 818 12.74 -23.12 -19.62
CA ALA A 818 11.56 -23.63 -20.34
C ALA A 818 10.51 -22.52 -20.35
N CYS A 819 9.85 -22.32 -21.49
CA CYS A 819 8.90 -21.24 -21.70
C CYS A 819 7.59 -21.78 -22.27
N LEU A 820 6.47 -21.33 -21.70
CA LEU A 820 5.13 -21.48 -22.24
C LEU A 820 4.61 -20.10 -22.65
N SER A 821 4.12 -20.01 -23.88
CA SER A 821 3.52 -18.81 -24.48
C SER A 821 2.08 -19.11 -24.84
N SER A 822 1.13 -18.21 -24.56
CA SER A 822 -0.14 -18.26 -25.29
C SER A 822 0.06 -18.08 -26.79
N GLY A 823 -0.95 -18.44 -27.57
CA GLY A 823 -0.93 -18.41 -29.03
C GLY A 823 -0.83 -17.00 -29.64
N LEU A 824 -1.23 -16.91 -30.91
CA LEU A 824 -1.13 -15.68 -31.68
C LEU A 824 -2.44 -14.90 -31.67
N ASP A 825 -2.33 -13.58 -31.62
CA ASP A 825 -3.42 -12.66 -31.93
C ASP A 825 -3.75 -12.68 -33.44
N PRO A 826 -4.85 -12.02 -33.87
CA PRO A 826 -5.19 -11.95 -35.29
C PRO A 826 -4.14 -11.29 -36.20
N ASN A 827 -3.19 -10.55 -35.63
CA ASN A 827 -2.10 -9.87 -36.34
C ASN A 827 -0.82 -10.73 -36.41
N GLY A 828 -0.80 -11.89 -35.75
CA GLY A 828 0.32 -12.82 -35.74
C GLY A 828 1.36 -12.55 -34.64
N PHE A 829 1.04 -11.77 -33.61
CA PHE A 829 1.89 -11.56 -32.42
C PHE A 829 1.48 -12.47 -31.28
N LEU A 830 2.42 -12.84 -30.40
CA LEU A 830 2.09 -13.62 -29.19
C LEU A 830 1.14 -12.82 -28.29
N THR A 831 0.16 -13.49 -27.71
CA THR A 831 -0.70 -12.89 -26.67
C THR A 831 -0.02 -12.97 -25.28
N GLY A 832 -0.54 -12.23 -24.30
CA GLY A 832 0.15 -11.91 -23.05
C GLY A 832 0.35 -13.02 -22.01
N TYR A 833 -0.13 -14.26 -22.21
CA TYR A 833 0.12 -15.33 -21.23
C TYR A 833 1.57 -15.83 -21.35
N ARG A 834 2.24 -15.90 -20.20
CA ARG A 834 3.64 -16.31 -20.10
C ARG A 834 3.88 -17.09 -18.83
N ASP A 835 4.43 -18.30 -18.96
CA ASP A 835 5.07 -19.01 -17.85
C ASP A 835 6.51 -19.38 -18.25
N VAL A 836 7.48 -19.12 -17.38
CA VAL A 836 8.90 -19.32 -17.67
C VAL A 836 9.59 -19.86 -16.43
N GLU A 837 10.17 -21.05 -16.56
CA GLU A 837 10.94 -21.68 -15.50
C GLU A 837 12.42 -21.69 -15.84
N ASN A 838 13.24 -21.30 -14.87
CA ASN A 838 14.70 -21.39 -14.95
C ASN A 838 15.16 -22.63 -14.20
N PHE A 839 15.93 -23.50 -14.86
CA PHE A 839 16.51 -24.68 -14.23
C PHE A 839 18.03 -24.73 -14.41
N GLY A 840 18.70 -25.32 -13.42
CA GLY A 840 20.16 -25.44 -13.41
C GLY A 840 20.63 -26.73 -14.06
N ALA A 841 21.94 -26.99 -13.98
CA ALA A 841 22.48 -28.26 -14.40
C ALA A 841 21.86 -29.42 -13.62
N SER A 842 21.54 -30.51 -14.30
CA SER A 842 20.85 -31.69 -13.75
C SER A 842 21.78 -32.89 -13.60
N GLN A 843 21.47 -33.74 -12.62
CA GLN A 843 22.01 -35.10 -12.60
C GLN A 843 21.28 -35.94 -13.63
N THR A 844 21.96 -36.92 -14.21
CA THR A 844 21.33 -37.91 -15.09
C THR A 844 20.12 -38.55 -14.41
N ASN A 845 18.97 -38.59 -15.11
CA ASN A 845 17.67 -39.11 -14.67
C ASN A 845 17.06 -38.40 -13.45
N VAL A 846 17.35 -37.12 -13.25
CA VAL A 846 16.70 -36.29 -12.22
C VAL A 846 16.00 -35.12 -12.91
N SER A 847 14.67 -35.11 -12.85
CA SER A 847 13.84 -34.01 -13.32
C SER A 847 13.88 -32.80 -12.40
N PHE A 848 13.45 -31.65 -12.91
CA PHE A 848 13.06 -30.50 -12.11
C PHE A 848 11.54 -30.35 -12.13
N GLY A 849 10.92 -30.01 -11.02
CA GLY A 849 9.48 -29.72 -10.97
C GLY A 849 9.10 -28.69 -9.92
N ARG A 850 7.83 -28.32 -9.90
CA ARG A 850 7.22 -27.40 -8.93
C ARG A 850 7.03 -28.11 -7.59
N TYR A 851 7.50 -27.49 -6.51
CA TYR A 851 7.20 -27.88 -5.14
C TYR A 851 6.49 -26.75 -4.41
N TYR A 852 5.26 -26.98 -3.95
CA TYR A 852 4.48 -26.01 -3.19
C TYR A 852 4.99 -25.91 -1.76
N LYS A 853 5.29 -24.68 -1.33
CA LYS A 853 5.67 -24.36 0.04
C LYS A 853 4.45 -23.81 0.76
N ILE A 854 3.76 -24.67 1.51
CA ILE A 854 2.60 -24.30 2.35
C ILE A 854 2.96 -23.14 3.29
N SER A 855 4.20 -23.11 3.79
CA SER A 855 4.71 -22.07 4.68
C SER A 855 4.58 -20.66 4.12
N THR A 856 4.74 -20.50 2.81
CA THR A 856 4.91 -19.19 2.13
C THR A 856 3.90 -18.99 1.02
N GLY A 857 2.99 -19.94 0.80
CA GLY A 857 1.97 -19.85 -0.24
C GLY A 857 2.51 -19.76 -1.68
N ASN A 858 3.75 -20.17 -1.93
CA ASN A 858 4.37 -20.10 -3.26
C ASN A 858 5.11 -21.41 -3.62
N TYR A 859 5.78 -21.44 -4.79
CA TYR A 859 6.44 -22.63 -5.30
C TYR A 859 7.93 -22.40 -5.54
N ASN A 860 8.72 -23.49 -5.48
CA ASN A 860 10.08 -23.53 -6.01
C ASN A 860 10.15 -24.55 -7.16
N PHE A 861 10.88 -24.23 -8.24
CA PHE A 861 11.22 -25.18 -9.30
C PHE A 861 12.55 -25.90 -9.00
N VAL A 862 12.49 -27.19 -8.67
CA VAL A 862 13.55 -27.92 -7.95
C VAL A 862 13.75 -29.34 -8.43
N ALA A 863 14.95 -29.88 -8.20
CA ALA A 863 15.25 -31.26 -8.55
C ALA A 863 14.34 -32.22 -7.75
N MET A 864 13.79 -33.24 -8.41
CA MET A 864 12.86 -34.19 -7.81
C MET A 864 13.52 -35.49 -7.38
N ASP A 865 13.01 -36.11 -6.32
CA ASP A 865 13.58 -37.35 -5.80
C ASP A 865 13.47 -38.50 -6.82
N TYR A 866 12.32 -38.58 -7.49
CA TYR A 866 12.04 -39.43 -8.64
C TYR A 866 11.14 -38.70 -9.64
N ASN A 867 11.16 -39.14 -10.90
CA ASN A 867 10.43 -38.49 -11.99
C ASN A 867 8.94 -38.88 -11.95
N THR A 868 8.05 -37.92 -12.19
CA THR A 868 6.60 -38.09 -12.04
C THR A 868 5.77 -37.61 -13.24
N PRO A 869 6.13 -37.98 -14.49
CA PRO A 869 5.32 -37.57 -15.64
C PRO A 869 3.90 -38.13 -15.54
N ASP A 870 2.92 -37.29 -15.86
CA ASP A 870 1.48 -37.52 -15.80
C ASP A 870 0.96 -37.79 -14.38
N ALA A 871 1.59 -37.19 -13.37
CA ALA A 871 1.25 -37.38 -11.96
C ALA A 871 1.67 -36.20 -11.07
N ASN A 872 1.21 -36.23 -9.82
CA ASN A 872 1.69 -35.31 -8.79
C ASN A 872 3.22 -35.37 -8.65
N ASN A 873 3.86 -34.20 -8.61
CA ASN A 873 5.30 -34.08 -8.42
C ASN A 873 5.77 -34.81 -7.16
N ALA A 874 6.92 -35.48 -7.28
CA ALA A 874 7.61 -36.06 -6.13
C ALA A 874 8.07 -34.97 -5.14
N TYR A 875 8.49 -35.43 -3.95
CA TYR A 875 9.16 -34.55 -3.01
C TYR A 875 10.52 -34.06 -3.57
N PRO A 876 11.00 -32.86 -3.20
CA PRO A 876 12.31 -32.39 -3.64
C PRO A 876 13.43 -33.37 -3.28
N LYS A 877 14.41 -33.51 -4.16
CA LYS A 877 15.61 -34.30 -3.91
C LYS A 877 16.48 -33.61 -2.84
N VAL A 878 16.64 -34.26 -1.69
CA VAL A 878 17.44 -33.74 -0.57
C VAL A 878 18.73 -34.55 -0.40
N GLY A 879 19.85 -33.85 -0.26
CA GLY A 879 21.16 -34.44 -0.03
C GLY A 879 21.90 -34.88 -1.30
N PRO A 880 23.03 -35.61 -1.16
CA PRO A 880 23.49 -36.30 0.05
C PRO A 880 24.15 -35.40 1.11
N VAL A 881 24.47 -34.15 0.77
CA VAL A 881 24.99 -33.14 1.70
C VAL A 881 24.01 -31.98 1.76
N VAL A 882 23.74 -31.49 2.96
CA VAL A 882 22.77 -30.41 3.19
C VAL A 882 23.41 -29.26 3.96
N ILE A 883 22.92 -28.04 3.75
CA ILE A 883 23.19 -26.89 4.61
C ILE A 883 22.34 -27.09 5.88
N ASN A 884 23.00 -27.17 7.03
CA ASN A 884 22.39 -27.60 8.28
C ASN A 884 22.27 -26.48 9.32
N GLU A 885 23.23 -25.57 9.32
CA GLU A 885 23.27 -24.42 10.24
C GLU A 885 23.96 -23.23 9.55
N ILE A 886 23.45 -22.01 9.78
CA ILE A 886 24.00 -20.77 9.26
C ILE A 886 24.09 -19.74 10.38
N MET A 887 25.28 -19.17 10.60
CA MET A 887 25.50 -17.99 11.42
C MET A 887 25.93 -16.83 10.52
N TYR A 888 24.95 -16.02 10.11
CA TYR A 888 25.16 -14.93 9.17
C TYR A 888 25.36 -13.57 9.85
N ASN A 889 24.89 -13.37 11.07
CA ASN A 889 25.10 -12.15 11.85
C ASN A 889 25.50 -12.46 13.30
N PRO A 890 26.80 -12.67 13.57
CA PRO A 890 27.30 -12.95 14.91
C PRO A 890 26.95 -11.83 15.90
N PRO A 891 26.56 -12.14 17.16
CA PRO A 891 26.15 -11.14 18.14
C PRO A 891 27.27 -10.20 18.61
N SER A 892 28.52 -10.51 18.25
CA SER A 892 29.69 -9.65 18.47
C SER A 892 29.79 -8.52 17.44
N GLY A 893 29.04 -8.59 16.33
CA GLY A 893 29.21 -7.76 15.13
C GLY A 893 30.48 -8.08 14.34
N ASN A 894 31.21 -9.14 14.69
CA ASN A 894 32.44 -9.54 14.02
C ASN A 894 32.16 -10.59 12.94
N GLN A 895 32.16 -10.18 11.67
CA GLN A 895 31.88 -11.07 10.53
C GLN A 895 32.92 -12.18 10.32
N GLU A 896 34.08 -12.09 10.98
CA GLU A 896 35.06 -13.19 10.97
C GLU A 896 34.58 -14.43 11.76
N GLU A 897 33.49 -14.30 12.54
CA GLU A 897 32.85 -15.39 13.30
C GLU A 897 31.72 -16.10 12.54
N GLU A 898 31.40 -15.67 11.32
CA GLU A 898 30.38 -16.28 10.47
C GLU A 898 30.77 -17.73 10.08
N TYR A 899 29.76 -18.58 9.95
CA TYR A 899 29.95 -19.94 9.46
C TYR A 899 28.72 -20.52 8.76
N ILE A 900 28.99 -21.53 7.93
CA ILE A 900 28.03 -22.44 7.34
C ILE A 900 28.41 -23.86 7.76
N GLU A 901 27.46 -24.60 8.32
CA GLU A 901 27.61 -26.02 8.59
C GLU A 901 27.01 -26.86 7.47
N LEU A 902 27.79 -27.82 6.98
CA LEU A 902 27.34 -28.84 6.05
C LEU A 902 27.21 -30.19 6.78
N HIS A 903 26.11 -30.89 6.54
CA HIS A 903 25.84 -32.21 7.10
C HIS A 903 25.67 -33.26 6.00
N ASN A 904 26.33 -34.41 6.14
CA ASN A 904 26.11 -35.56 5.27
C ASN A 904 25.00 -36.44 5.85
N ILE A 905 23.80 -36.41 5.25
CA ILE A 905 22.64 -37.16 5.74
C ILE A 905 22.68 -38.66 5.38
N THR A 906 23.72 -39.12 4.70
CA THR A 906 23.81 -40.50 4.22
C THR A 906 24.64 -41.39 5.13
N GLY A 907 24.34 -42.69 5.11
CA GLY A 907 25.13 -43.73 5.78
C GLY A 907 26.47 -44.06 5.11
N ALA A 908 26.85 -43.31 4.07
CA ALA A 908 28.11 -43.48 3.35
C ALA A 908 28.97 -42.22 3.45
N LEU A 909 30.29 -42.38 3.31
CA LEU A 909 31.19 -41.23 3.21
C LEU A 909 30.90 -40.46 1.91
N VAL A 910 30.79 -39.14 2.01
CA VAL A 910 30.66 -38.25 0.84
C VAL A 910 32.00 -37.57 0.57
N THR A 911 32.43 -37.64 -0.68
CA THR A 911 33.64 -36.97 -1.17
C THR A 911 33.24 -35.71 -1.93
N LEU A 912 33.70 -34.53 -1.50
CA LEU A 912 33.42 -33.23 -2.13
C LEU A 912 34.32 -32.99 -3.36
N TYR A 913 34.51 -34.04 -4.17
CA TYR A 913 35.32 -34.06 -5.38
C TYR A 913 34.79 -35.14 -6.34
N ARG A 914 34.65 -34.78 -7.62
CA ARG A 914 34.25 -35.70 -8.69
C ARG A 914 35.50 -36.16 -9.45
N TYR A 915 35.90 -37.41 -9.24
CA TYR A 915 37.08 -37.98 -9.90
C TYR A 915 36.93 -38.11 -11.42
N ASP A 916 35.74 -38.49 -11.88
CA ASP A 916 35.38 -38.57 -13.30
C ASP A 916 35.44 -37.21 -14.00
N LYS A 917 35.28 -36.11 -13.25
CA LYS A 917 35.38 -34.73 -13.75
C LYS A 917 36.68 -34.03 -13.35
N SER A 918 37.53 -34.68 -12.55
CA SER A 918 38.76 -34.12 -11.97
C SER A 918 38.59 -32.75 -11.29
N THR A 919 37.43 -32.50 -10.67
CA THR A 919 37.05 -31.16 -10.15
C THR A 919 36.40 -31.26 -8.75
N PRO A 920 36.71 -30.34 -7.81
CA PRO A 920 36.05 -30.27 -6.50
C PRO A 920 34.64 -29.68 -6.58
N TRP A 921 33.87 -29.85 -5.51
CA TRP A 921 32.63 -29.11 -5.28
C TRP A 921 32.94 -27.66 -4.93
N LYS A 922 31.92 -26.77 -4.98
CA LYS A 922 32.07 -25.38 -4.55
C LYS A 922 30.74 -24.79 -4.08
N PHE A 923 30.81 -23.65 -3.41
CA PHE A 923 29.66 -22.75 -3.30
C PHE A 923 29.46 -22.00 -4.61
N THR A 924 28.22 -21.93 -5.07
CA THR A 924 27.84 -21.25 -6.32
C THR A 924 27.10 -19.95 -6.09
N ASP A 925 26.64 -19.70 -4.86
CA ASP A 925 26.02 -18.47 -4.38
C ASP A 925 26.35 -18.26 -2.88
N GLY A 926 26.19 -17.03 -2.42
CA GLY A 926 26.45 -16.59 -1.05
C GLY A 926 27.92 -16.24 -0.84
N ILE A 927 28.76 -17.27 -0.77
CA ILE A 927 30.22 -17.13 -0.58
C ILE A 927 31.00 -17.63 -1.80
N ASP A 928 32.19 -17.08 -2.01
CA ASP A 928 33.14 -17.63 -2.98
C ASP A 928 34.09 -18.61 -2.28
N TYR A 929 33.81 -19.90 -2.44
CA TYR A 929 34.61 -20.98 -1.89
C TYR A 929 34.57 -22.24 -2.74
N THR A 930 35.74 -22.77 -3.09
CA THR A 930 35.91 -24.04 -3.81
C THR A 930 36.69 -25.02 -2.93
N PHE A 931 36.17 -26.24 -2.73
CA PHE A 931 36.81 -27.23 -1.87
C PHE A 931 38.16 -27.70 -2.44
N SER A 932 39.05 -28.15 -1.56
CA SER A 932 40.38 -28.59 -1.99
C SER A 932 40.35 -29.87 -2.82
N ALA A 933 41.10 -29.88 -3.93
CA ALA A 933 41.38 -31.07 -4.72
C ALA A 933 42.56 -31.89 -4.16
N ALA A 934 43.38 -31.30 -3.28
CA ALA A 934 44.53 -31.94 -2.65
C ALA A 934 44.93 -31.22 -1.34
N PRO A 935 44.67 -31.80 -0.15
CA PRO A 935 43.95 -33.05 0.07
C PRO A 935 42.46 -32.92 -0.30
N VAL A 936 41.86 -34.02 -0.77
CA VAL A 936 40.43 -34.05 -1.07
C VAL A 936 39.61 -33.98 0.22
N VAL A 937 38.60 -33.10 0.25
CA VAL A 937 37.68 -32.94 1.39
C VAL A 937 36.62 -34.05 1.36
N THR A 938 36.37 -34.65 2.53
CA THR A 938 35.36 -35.70 2.71
C THR A 938 34.53 -35.41 3.96
N ILE A 939 33.25 -35.81 3.95
CA ILE A 939 32.37 -35.78 5.11
C ILE A 939 32.02 -37.23 5.46
N PRO A 940 32.36 -37.73 6.67
CA PRO A 940 31.98 -39.08 7.11
C PRO A 940 30.47 -39.32 7.04
N ALA A 941 30.05 -40.59 7.05
CA ALA A 941 28.63 -40.95 7.17
C ALA A 941 28.01 -40.25 8.39
N TYR A 942 26.88 -39.55 8.20
CA TYR A 942 26.23 -38.74 9.25
C TYR A 942 27.13 -37.68 9.90
N GLY A 943 28.22 -37.28 9.23
CA GLY A 943 29.20 -36.33 9.74
C GLY A 943 28.91 -34.87 9.39
N TYR A 944 29.65 -33.97 10.03
CA TYR A 944 29.54 -32.52 9.87
C TYR A 944 30.86 -31.92 9.34
N LEU A 945 30.75 -30.81 8.62
CA LEU A 945 31.86 -30.02 8.11
C LEU A 945 31.56 -28.53 8.30
N MET A 946 32.48 -27.82 8.96
CA MET A 946 32.36 -26.37 9.16
C MET A 946 33.08 -25.63 8.04
N VAL A 947 32.39 -24.68 7.41
CA VAL A 947 32.93 -23.69 6.48
C VAL A 947 32.85 -22.34 7.16
N VAL A 948 33.99 -21.78 7.56
CA VAL A 948 34.09 -20.59 8.42
C VAL A 948 34.84 -19.46 7.72
N LYS A 949 34.62 -18.22 8.15
CA LYS A 949 35.35 -17.08 7.59
C LYS A 949 36.82 -17.10 8.00
N ASP A 950 37.06 -17.09 9.31
CA ASP A 950 38.38 -17.20 9.94
C ASP A 950 38.34 -18.22 11.09
N VAL A 951 39.23 -19.22 11.03
CA VAL A 951 39.24 -20.29 12.02
C VAL A 951 39.58 -19.80 13.43
N THR A 952 40.38 -18.72 13.55
CA THR A 952 40.81 -18.19 14.84
C THR A 952 39.65 -17.50 15.54
N ALA A 953 38.97 -16.58 14.85
CA ALA A 953 37.80 -15.86 15.36
C ALA A 953 36.66 -16.84 15.70
N PHE A 954 36.35 -17.76 14.78
CA PHE A 954 35.36 -18.81 15.01
C PHE A 954 35.67 -19.64 16.25
N THR A 955 36.92 -20.13 16.39
CA THR A 955 37.32 -20.97 17.54
C THR A 955 37.29 -20.19 18.86
N VAL A 956 37.61 -18.89 18.84
CA VAL A 956 37.51 -18.03 20.04
C VAL A 956 36.06 -17.92 20.51
N ARG A 957 35.10 -17.87 19.59
CA ARG A 957 33.67 -17.71 19.90
C ARG A 957 33.00 -19.03 20.28
N TYR A 958 33.18 -20.08 19.48
CA TYR A 958 32.42 -21.33 19.58
C TYR A 958 33.23 -22.50 20.14
N GLY A 959 34.53 -22.32 20.39
CA GLY A 959 35.42 -23.36 20.89
C GLY A 959 35.91 -24.33 19.82
N SER A 960 36.64 -25.35 20.24
CA SER A 960 37.14 -26.41 19.35
C SER A 960 36.03 -27.40 19.00
N MET A 961 35.94 -27.79 17.72
CA MET A 961 34.94 -28.76 17.25
C MET A 961 35.18 -30.18 17.78
N PRO A 962 34.13 -31.02 17.84
CA PRO A 962 34.26 -32.42 18.23
C PRO A 962 35.27 -33.20 17.38
N PRO A 963 35.94 -34.23 17.95
CA PRO A 963 36.89 -35.05 17.19
C PRO A 963 36.25 -35.64 15.93
N GLY A 964 36.85 -35.36 14.77
CA GLY A 964 36.39 -35.87 13.47
C GLY A 964 35.58 -34.87 12.64
N VAL A 965 35.16 -33.73 13.22
CA VAL A 965 34.59 -32.61 12.48
C VAL A 965 35.72 -31.78 11.87
N GLN A 966 35.68 -31.59 10.56
CA GLN A 966 36.63 -30.74 9.85
C GLN A 966 36.18 -29.28 9.92
N VAL A 967 37.14 -28.37 10.10
CA VAL A 967 36.91 -26.91 10.02
C VAL A 967 37.76 -26.38 8.89
N ILE A 968 37.10 -25.73 7.93
CA ILE A 968 37.70 -25.19 6.73
C ILE A 968 37.43 -23.69 6.72
N ASP A 969 38.48 -22.89 6.55
CA ASP A 969 38.41 -21.44 6.58
C ASP A 969 38.76 -20.76 5.25
N GLY A 970 38.58 -19.44 5.20
CA GLY A 970 39.12 -18.60 4.13
C GLY A 970 38.22 -18.40 2.92
N TYR A 971 36.90 -18.53 3.05
CA TYR A 971 36.00 -18.09 1.97
C TYR A 971 36.09 -16.59 1.72
N ILE A 972 35.87 -16.17 0.47
CA ILE A 972 35.85 -14.75 0.07
C ILE A 972 34.41 -14.24 0.12
N GLY A 973 34.23 -12.98 0.51
CA GLY A 973 32.92 -12.38 0.79
C GLY A 973 32.53 -12.48 2.27
N ARG A 974 31.27 -12.22 2.58
CA ARG A 974 30.65 -12.36 3.89
C ARG A 974 29.21 -12.79 3.69
N LEU A 975 28.60 -13.38 4.70
CA LEU A 975 27.18 -13.63 4.68
C LEU A 975 26.41 -12.30 4.80
N SER A 976 25.25 -12.21 4.16
CA SER A 976 24.38 -11.03 4.22
C SER A 976 23.60 -11.00 5.53
N ASN A 977 23.66 -9.87 6.24
CA ASN A 977 22.87 -9.67 7.46
C ASN A 977 21.38 -9.48 7.19
N SER A 978 21.01 -9.10 5.97
CA SER A 978 19.61 -8.87 5.56
C SER A 978 19.00 -10.05 4.79
N GLY A 979 19.70 -11.19 4.73
CA GLY A 979 19.32 -12.32 3.91
C GLY A 979 20.06 -12.42 2.58
N GLU A 980 20.19 -13.65 2.08
CA GLU A 980 20.71 -13.97 0.75
C GLU A 980 20.43 -15.44 0.37
N ARG A 981 20.88 -15.83 -0.83
CA ARG A 981 20.92 -17.22 -1.29
C ARG A 981 22.29 -17.84 -1.05
N VAL A 982 22.33 -18.94 -0.31
CA VAL A 982 23.52 -19.80 -0.13
C VAL A 982 23.29 -21.11 -0.87
N GLN A 983 24.23 -21.52 -1.72
CA GLN A 983 24.07 -22.72 -2.55
C GLN A 983 25.38 -23.50 -2.69
N ILE A 984 25.30 -24.82 -2.46
CA ILE A 984 26.40 -25.75 -2.72
C ILE A 984 26.15 -26.53 -4.02
N GLY A 985 27.20 -26.62 -4.84
CA GLY A 985 27.17 -27.24 -6.17
C GLY A 985 28.20 -28.35 -6.33
N MET A 986 27.77 -29.47 -6.91
CA MET A 986 28.63 -30.55 -7.41
C MET A 986 29.00 -30.28 -8.88
N PRO A 987 30.26 -30.47 -9.31
CA PRO A 987 30.63 -30.23 -10.70
C PRO A 987 29.89 -31.19 -11.64
N GLY A 988 29.16 -30.61 -12.59
CA GLY A 988 28.48 -31.28 -13.70
C GLY A 988 29.33 -31.26 -14.96
N ASP A 989 28.68 -31.16 -16.11
CA ASP A 989 29.31 -31.21 -17.42
C ASP A 989 29.95 -29.88 -17.85
N ILE A 990 30.71 -29.96 -18.95
CA ILE A 990 31.38 -28.82 -19.57
C ILE A 990 30.71 -28.59 -20.93
N ASP A 991 30.40 -27.34 -21.25
CA ASP A 991 29.90 -26.97 -22.57
C ASP A 991 30.99 -26.89 -23.65
N GLU A 992 30.60 -26.57 -24.88
CA GLU A 992 31.52 -26.39 -26.00
C GLU A 992 32.55 -25.26 -25.82
N THR A 993 32.30 -24.33 -24.87
CA THR A 993 33.19 -23.20 -24.55
C THR A 993 34.18 -23.51 -23.44
N LEU A 994 34.21 -24.76 -22.95
CA LEU A 994 34.99 -25.21 -21.81
C LEU A 994 34.52 -24.65 -20.46
N LYS A 995 33.30 -24.12 -20.37
CA LYS A 995 32.70 -23.67 -19.11
C LYS A 995 32.10 -24.87 -18.38
N ARG A 996 32.48 -25.03 -17.10
CA ARG A 996 31.92 -26.06 -16.24
C ARG A 996 30.68 -25.58 -15.50
N TYR A 997 29.63 -26.37 -15.58
CA TYR A 997 28.39 -26.16 -14.85
C TYR A 997 28.39 -26.95 -13.55
N TYR A 998 27.61 -26.49 -12.57
CA TYR A 998 27.52 -27.11 -11.25
C TYR A 998 26.07 -27.44 -10.96
N ILE A 999 25.83 -28.71 -10.61
CA ILE A 999 24.54 -29.25 -10.24
C ILE A 999 24.28 -28.87 -8.79
N ARG A 1000 23.15 -28.19 -8.54
CA ARG A 1000 22.72 -27.80 -7.20
C ARG A 1000 22.49 -29.04 -6.34
N ILE A 1001 23.14 -29.09 -5.18
CA ILE A 1001 22.94 -30.18 -4.19
C ILE A 1001 22.04 -29.70 -3.05
N ASP A 1002 22.27 -28.49 -2.53
CA ASP A 1002 21.37 -27.87 -1.58
C ASP A 1002 21.42 -26.35 -1.70
N ARG A 1003 20.34 -25.69 -1.30
CA ARG A 1003 20.19 -24.23 -1.31
C ARG A 1003 19.30 -23.78 -0.18
N VAL A 1004 19.66 -22.64 0.42
CA VAL A 1004 18.81 -21.90 1.34
C VAL A 1004 18.82 -20.44 0.91
N THR A 1005 17.64 -19.85 0.74
CA THR A 1005 17.42 -18.42 0.57
C THR A 1005 16.82 -17.91 1.87
N TYR A 1006 17.66 -17.37 2.75
CA TYR A 1006 17.26 -16.89 4.07
C TYR A 1006 17.04 -15.39 4.09
N SER A 1007 16.28 -14.91 5.07
CA SER A 1007 16.04 -13.50 5.38
C SER A 1007 16.29 -13.23 6.87
N ASP A 1008 16.31 -11.97 7.26
CA ASP A 1008 16.47 -11.52 8.65
C ASP A 1008 15.14 -11.39 9.43
N GLY A 1009 14.00 -11.65 8.77
CA GLY A 1009 12.67 -11.49 9.37
C GLY A 1009 12.13 -10.06 9.29
N LEU A 1010 12.79 -9.15 8.57
CA LEU A 1010 12.46 -7.74 8.46
C LEU A 1010 12.12 -7.29 7.02
N HIS A 1011 12.03 -8.21 6.06
CA HIS A 1011 11.77 -7.92 4.64
C HIS A 1011 10.45 -8.52 4.12
N PRO A 1012 9.29 -8.14 4.69
CA PRO A 1012 7.97 -8.61 4.25
C PRO A 1012 7.68 -8.28 2.77
N GLU A 1013 8.24 -7.19 2.25
CA GLU A 1013 8.10 -6.74 0.86
C GLU A 1013 8.64 -7.74 -0.17
N ASP A 1014 9.62 -8.55 0.24
CA ASP A 1014 10.28 -9.55 -0.60
C ASP A 1014 9.65 -10.94 -0.46
N CYS A 1015 8.67 -11.08 0.45
CA CYS A 1015 8.02 -12.33 0.78
C CYS A 1015 6.59 -12.40 0.23
N PRO A 1016 6.17 -13.53 -0.37
CA PRO A 1016 4.78 -13.73 -0.72
C PRO A 1016 3.90 -13.66 0.54
N GLY A 1017 2.79 -12.93 0.45
CA GLY A 1017 1.90 -12.70 1.59
C GLY A 1017 2.27 -11.50 2.47
N GLY A 1018 3.35 -10.77 2.16
CA GLY A 1018 3.70 -9.54 2.89
C GLY A 1018 4.22 -9.79 4.30
N VAL A 1019 4.68 -11.00 4.61
CA VAL A 1019 5.22 -11.37 5.91
C VAL A 1019 6.53 -12.12 5.70
N ASP A 1020 7.58 -11.67 6.37
CA ASP A 1020 8.85 -12.38 6.43
C ASP A 1020 8.82 -13.38 7.60
N LEU A 1021 8.76 -14.66 7.25
CA LEU A 1021 8.60 -15.76 8.21
C LEU A 1021 9.93 -16.23 8.79
N TRP A 1022 11.06 -15.65 8.39
CA TRP A 1022 12.37 -16.02 8.95
C TRP A 1022 12.51 -15.53 10.40
N PRO A 1023 13.13 -16.34 11.29
CA PRO A 1023 13.20 -16.01 12.71
C PRO A 1023 14.23 -14.91 13.00
N ARG A 1024 13.75 -13.77 13.51
CA ARG A 1024 14.56 -12.58 13.81
C ARG A 1024 15.65 -12.81 14.85
N GLU A 1025 15.50 -13.82 15.71
CA GLU A 1025 16.48 -14.09 16.75
C GLU A 1025 17.83 -14.57 16.20
N ALA A 1026 17.87 -15.05 14.95
CA ALA A 1026 19.11 -15.37 14.25
C ALA A 1026 19.85 -14.13 13.72
N ASP A 1027 19.18 -12.96 13.69
CA ASP A 1027 19.79 -11.70 13.27
C ASP A 1027 20.46 -10.98 14.45
N GLY A 1028 21.71 -11.33 14.74
CA GLY A 1028 22.54 -10.59 15.71
C GLY A 1028 22.14 -10.76 17.18
N ALA A 1029 21.04 -11.45 17.50
CA ALA A 1029 20.62 -11.73 18.87
C ALA A 1029 21.30 -12.98 19.47
N GLY A 1030 22.23 -13.60 18.73
CA GLY A 1030 23.12 -14.65 19.22
C GLY A 1030 22.63 -16.07 18.99
N LYS A 1031 21.52 -16.25 18.26
CA LYS A 1031 21.10 -17.54 17.71
C LYS A 1031 21.64 -17.73 16.29
N SER A 1032 21.75 -18.97 15.84
CA SER A 1032 21.98 -19.34 14.43
C SER A 1032 20.65 -19.73 13.78
N LEU A 1033 20.62 -19.72 12.45
CA LEU A 1033 19.59 -20.44 11.70
C LEU A 1033 19.93 -21.93 11.70
N SER A 1034 19.08 -22.75 12.30
CA SER A 1034 19.25 -24.19 12.38
C SER A 1034 18.12 -24.89 11.63
N ARG A 1035 18.49 -25.87 10.81
CA ARG A 1035 17.53 -26.73 10.12
C ARG A 1035 16.91 -27.72 11.10
N LYS A 1036 15.58 -27.84 11.11
CA LYS A 1036 14.83 -28.70 12.02
C LYS A 1036 14.97 -30.18 11.66
N VAL A 1037 14.79 -30.49 10.37
CA VAL A 1037 14.85 -31.86 9.85
C VAL A 1037 15.76 -31.89 8.63
N SER A 1038 16.93 -32.52 8.78
CA SER A 1038 17.97 -32.55 7.73
C SER A 1038 17.54 -33.32 6.46
N SER A 1039 16.55 -34.21 6.55
CA SER A 1039 15.98 -34.92 5.40
C SER A 1039 14.90 -34.14 4.65
N ASP A 1040 14.33 -33.10 5.26
CA ASP A 1040 13.25 -32.32 4.68
C ASP A 1040 13.82 -31.19 3.83
N TYR A 1041 13.04 -30.65 2.90
CA TYR A 1041 13.51 -29.64 1.95
C TYR A 1041 14.08 -28.38 2.65
N GLY A 1042 15.28 -27.97 2.24
CA GLY A 1042 16.06 -26.93 2.93
C GLY A 1042 15.75 -25.50 2.50
N ASN A 1043 15.10 -25.30 1.35
CA ASN A 1043 14.77 -23.95 0.86
C ASN A 1043 13.31 -23.57 1.19
N ASP A 1044 12.86 -23.96 2.37
CA ASP A 1044 11.55 -23.68 2.93
C ASP A 1044 11.72 -23.26 4.39
N VAL A 1045 11.29 -22.05 4.72
CA VAL A 1045 11.40 -21.45 6.05
C VAL A 1045 10.75 -22.29 7.15
N ALA A 1046 9.72 -23.10 6.83
CA ALA A 1046 9.10 -23.98 7.82
C ALA A 1046 10.10 -24.98 8.44
N ASN A 1047 11.16 -25.35 7.70
CA ASN A 1047 12.21 -26.25 8.14
C ASN A 1047 13.37 -25.54 8.87
N TRP A 1048 13.23 -24.25 9.20
CA TRP A 1048 14.25 -23.47 9.90
C TRP A 1048 13.72 -22.89 11.21
N GLU A 1049 14.62 -22.72 12.16
CA GLU A 1049 14.38 -22.03 13.43
C GLU A 1049 15.63 -21.30 13.90
N ALA A 1050 15.45 -20.33 14.79
CA ALA A 1050 16.57 -19.70 15.49
C ALA A 1050 16.92 -20.53 16.74
N ALA A 1051 18.07 -21.20 16.71
CA ALA A 1051 18.53 -22.06 17.80
C ALA A 1051 19.85 -21.58 18.40
N THR A 1052 20.18 -22.10 19.58
CA THR A 1052 21.50 -21.83 20.17
C THR A 1052 22.57 -22.44 19.27
N PRO A 1053 23.62 -21.70 18.87
CA PRO A 1053 24.65 -22.22 17.96
C PRO A 1053 25.21 -23.57 18.40
N SER A 1054 25.15 -24.56 17.51
CA SER A 1054 25.54 -25.94 17.78
C SER A 1054 26.55 -26.51 16.77
N PRO A 1055 27.64 -25.78 16.46
CA PRO A 1055 28.53 -26.18 15.37
C PRO A 1055 29.22 -27.52 15.66
N GLY A 1056 29.18 -28.39 14.66
CA GLY A 1056 29.79 -29.72 14.64
C GLY A 1056 28.99 -30.81 15.37
N VAL A 1057 27.76 -30.54 15.81
CA VAL A 1057 26.88 -31.51 16.48
C VAL A 1057 25.47 -31.46 15.89
N ALA A 1058 24.62 -32.42 16.26
CA ALA A 1058 23.22 -32.39 15.84
C ALA A 1058 22.52 -31.15 16.40
N ASN A 1059 21.69 -30.52 15.56
CA ASN A 1059 20.83 -29.42 15.96
C ASN A 1059 19.90 -29.87 17.11
N PRO A 1060 19.63 -28.98 18.09
CA PRO A 1060 18.93 -29.29 19.34
C PRO A 1060 17.46 -29.68 19.18
#